data_AF-A0A838KLK6-F1
#
_entry.id   AF-A0A838KLK6-F1
#
_cell.length_a   1.000
_cell.length_b   1.000
_cell.length_c   1.000
_cell.angle_alpha   90.00
_cell.angle_beta   90.00
_cell.angle_gamma   90.00
#
_symmetry.space_group_name_H-M   'P 1'
#
loop_
_entity.id
_entity.type
_entity.pdbx_description
1 polymer ?
#
loop_
_entity_poly.entity_id
_entity_poly.type
_entity_poly.pdbx_seq_one_letter_code
_entity_poly.pdbx_strand_id
1 'polypeptide(L)'
;MSTDHGPGSDAAIFAPGTVDRSHHVSAVLVSHNGARWIPRLLAALQEISPAPDAVVAVDTGSSDESRPLLVSFLGPEAVADAPADTGFGAAVAHGLAQLPPVDVPTRRHWLWLLHDDCAPAAEALGELLAVATSAEEVAVVGPRVRAWPRARRLLEVGLTITGTGHRETGLEPGEFDQGQHDDQRDVLAVGTAGMLVRMDVWEALGGFDPCLPLFRDDVDFGWRVTSLGQRVVVAPAALVFHAEAATRGVRAIDNAAPSAHRADRRAALYTLLVNGSAAALPWRYLRLGGGSLLRAIGYLLGKLPTAAVDEVRALAWVLARPDRIVRGRSARRRQRLDGRSPDHRAASALLPPWWLPYAQGADSWLGQLAADVRDRAATAGSSVRQLPAGRGDGSALETGPVPEEAENLPAGAGPVSWVRRHQLLALTTLLAVLALVATRGLHGAGFLRGGSLLPVPGSTRQWWQLYTETWHRVGLGSDAPAAPYVAVLAVAGTMLLGKAWLVADLLLLFGPVLGAAGAYVAARRLVAGQVLPVWAALSYACVLAVSGVAVGGHVGTAAAMVVLPWLVRAAVPLADVTPGTPWGAGFATGVTLSLLVAFVPLAWPMAAAVGLSAVVVAVVTRRFHRAAPILTAVALPIVLLLPWSLRFLEDPRRLLVEAGVVDRTALGAADIGWRGLSFGRLGEAGAGPWWLTAGFVLVALVALTRASTRTRVAGAWVAIAVALATVAVIGDEWVPVPGTDQLAHAWLGFPVLVVQVGALAAAAFAADGWRADIASASFGWRQPVAVLCVVVASASTVAGLAWWVGAAPHGDLARQPASTLPRYMTDATQARTTQRILAIHTDTDPVSYNLRLGDGERLGDDGVLAAEESPKLTALVADLISQGRPADIARLADFAVAYVVLPRPHDAAVVAEIDAIPGLSRASTNARQLAGWQVDAPTGLDREVRSADGSRRWWLVGQGCAWLLALVLAAPGARRPYDKEPVR
;
A
#
# COMPACT_ATOMS: atom_id res chain seq x y z
N MET A 1 38.48 -58.96 -53.16
CA MET A 1 39.72 -58.29 -53.55
C MET A 1 40.01 -57.26 -52.48
N SER A 2 41.14 -57.43 -51.78
CA SER A 2 41.58 -56.64 -50.62
C SER A 2 42.03 -55.22 -51.04
N THR A 3 41.77 -54.24 -50.16
CA THR A 3 42.65 -53.11 -49.73
C THR A 3 41.76 -52.11 -48.97
N ASP A 4 41.73 -52.07 -47.64
CA ASP A 4 42.70 -51.46 -46.72
C ASP A 4 42.79 -49.92 -46.86
N HIS A 5 42.12 -49.22 -45.93
CA HIS A 5 42.28 -47.79 -45.66
C HIS A 5 42.52 -47.64 -44.16
N GLY A 6 43.77 -47.36 -43.81
CA GLY A 6 44.19 -47.04 -42.45
C GLY A 6 43.59 -45.72 -41.93
N PRO A 7 43.65 -45.48 -40.62
CA PRO A 7 43.08 -44.30 -39.99
C PRO A 7 44.06 -43.12 -40.09
N GLY A 8 43.66 -42.07 -40.79
CA GLY A 8 44.38 -40.79 -40.86
C GLY A 8 43.79 -39.77 -39.89
N SER A 9 44.53 -39.52 -38.81
CA SER A 9 44.74 -38.28 -38.04
C SER A 9 43.75 -37.11 -38.15
N ASP A 10 43.18 -36.74 -37.00
CA ASP A 10 42.84 -35.40 -36.47
C ASP A 10 42.55 -34.26 -37.45
N ALA A 11 41.26 -34.01 -37.66
CA ALA A 11 40.76 -32.77 -38.24
C ALA A 11 40.43 -31.77 -37.11
N ALA A 12 41.22 -30.70 -37.00
CA ALA A 12 40.88 -29.53 -36.19
C ALA A 12 39.58 -28.89 -36.72
N ILE A 13 38.59 -28.76 -35.83
CA ILE A 13 37.20 -28.37 -36.13
C ILE A 13 37.06 -26.87 -36.46
N PHE A 14 38.14 -26.09 -36.31
CA PHE A 14 38.23 -24.69 -36.71
C PHE A 14 39.41 -24.51 -37.67
N ALA A 15 39.13 -24.39 -38.98
CA ALA A 15 40.14 -23.90 -39.92
C ALA A 15 40.29 -22.37 -39.72
N PRO A 16 41.52 -21.82 -39.67
CA PRO A 16 41.73 -20.40 -39.42
C PRO A 16 41.16 -19.57 -40.58
N GLY A 17 39.97 -18.99 -40.36
CA GLY A 17 39.39 -17.96 -41.19
C GLY A 17 40.18 -16.65 -41.03
N THR A 18 40.33 -15.89 -42.11
CA THR A 18 41.22 -14.72 -42.19
C THR A 18 40.78 -13.57 -41.27
N VAL A 19 41.16 -13.66 -39.99
CA VAL A 19 41.43 -12.49 -39.13
C VAL A 19 42.60 -11.75 -39.76
N ASP A 20 42.65 -10.42 -39.64
CA ASP A 20 43.92 -9.72 -39.82
C ASP A 20 44.98 -10.45 -38.98
N ARG A 21 46.01 -11.05 -39.60
CA ARG A 21 47.00 -11.94 -38.96
C ARG A 21 47.81 -11.29 -37.82
N SER A 22 47.44 -10.07 -37.46
CA SER A 22 48.00 -9.29 -36.37
C SER A 22 47.42 -9.63 -34.99
N HIS A 23 46.25 -10.30 -34.89
CA HIS A 23 45.61 -10.64 -33.61
C HIS A 23 45.25 -12.13 -33.48
N HIS A 24 45.40 -12.68 -32.27
CA HIS A 24 45.07 -14.08 -31.92
C HIS A 24 43.99 -14.13 -30.85
N VAL A 25 42.99 -15.01 -30.98
CA VAL A 25 41.87 -15.18 -30.05
C VAL A 25 41.83 -16.61 -29.49
N SER A 26 41.93 -16.72 -28.16
CA SER A 26 41.69 -17.96 -27.43
C SER A 26 40.33 -17.91 -26.74
N ALA A 27 39.42 -18.82 -27.10
CA ALA A 27 38.13 -18.96 -26.44
C ALA A 27 38.21 -19.99 -25.30
N VAL A 28 37.67 -19.64 -24.13
CA VAL A 28 37.54 -20.53 -22.98
C VAL A 28 36.07 -20.63 -22.59
N LEU A 29 35.53 -21.84 -22.71
CA LEU A 29 34.14 -22.18 -22.37
C LEU A 29 34.10 -22.90 -21.02
N VAL A 30 33.39 -22.38 -20.04
CA VAL A 30 33.20 -23.07 -18.74
C VAL A 30 31.80 -23.65 -18.65
N SER A 31 31.71 -24.92 -18.26
CA SER A 31 30.46 -25.70 -18.18
C SER A 31 30.25 -26.34 -16.81
N HIS A 32 29.01 -26.29 -16.33
CA HIS A 32 28.58 -26.99 -15.11
C HIS A 32 27.09 -27.31 -15.15
N ASN A 33 26.71 -28.57 -15.37
CA ASN A 33 25.32 -28.98 -15.48
C ASN A 33 24.54 -28.12 -16.52
N GLY A 34 25.11 -28.03 -17.72
CA GLY A 34 24.70 -27.19 -18.84
C GLY A 34 24.03 -27.92 -20.01
N ALA A 35 23.73 -29.22 -19.90
CA ALA A 35 23.33 -30.06 -21.04
C ALA A 35 22.12 -29.52 -21.83
N ARG A 36 21.23 -28.77 -21.15
CA ARG A 36 20.08 -28.11 -21.77
C ARG A 36 20.45 -27.02 -22.79
N TRP A 37 21.56 -26.31 -22.58
CA TRP A 37 21.94 -25.12 -23.36
C TRP A 37 23.09 -25.39 -24.34
N ILE A 38 23.99 -26.30 -23.98
CA ILE A 38 25.19 -26.66 -24.75
C ILE A 38 24.89 -26.95 -26.24
N PRO A 39 23.87 -27.76 -26.63
CA PRO A 39 23.64 -28.05 -28.05
C PRO A 39 23.46 -26.81 -28.93
N ARG A 40 22.83 -25.76 -28.39
CA ARG A 40 22.60 -24.51 -29.11
C ARG A 40 23.78 -23.56 -29.04
N LEU A 41 24.52 -23.56 -27.93
CA LEU A 41 25.83 -22.90 -27.85
C LEU A 41 26.79 -23.45 -28.92
N LEU A 42 26.88 -24.78 -29.02
CA LEU A 42 27.74 -25.46 -29.99
C LEU A 42 27.34 -25.13 -31.42
N ALA A 43 26.03 -25.13 -31.74
CA ALA A 43 25.54 -24.66 -33.04
C ALA A 43 25.94 -23.21 -33.33
N ALA A 44 25.81 -22.32 -32.34
CA ALA A 44 26.23 -20.92 -32.50
C ALA A 44 27.75 -20.77 -32.72
N LEU A 45 28.57 -21.62 -32.09
CA LEU A 45 30.02 -21.63 -32.30
C LEU A 45 30.42 -22.13 -33.70
N GLN A 46 29.61 -22.98 -34.36
CA GLN A 46 29.87 -23.36 -35.75
C GLN A 46 29.61 -22.23 -36.74
N GLU A 47 28.66 -21.34 -36.41
CA GLU A 47 28.26 -20.22 -37.27
C GLU A 47 29.11 -18.95 -37.04
N ILE A 48 30.01 -18.96 -36.04
CA ILE A 48 30.78 -17.78 -35.65
C ILE A 48 31.77 -17.37 -36.76
N SER A 49 31.83 -16.07 -37.07
CA SER A 49 32.72 -15.48 -38.05
C SER A 49 33.27 -14.13 -37.56
N PRO A 50 34.61 -13.95 -37.49
CA PRO A 50 35.63 -14.98 -37.65
C PRO A 50 35.57 -16.05 -36.55
N ALA A 51 36.17 -17.22 -36.82
CA ALA A 51 36.35 -18.27 -35.82
C ALA A 51 37.47 -17.88 -34.83
N PRO A 52 37.36 -18.29 -33.55
CA PRO A 52 38.49 -18.19 -32.62
C PRO A 52 39.65 -19.10 -33.07
N ASP A 53 40.89 -18.67 -32.84
CA ASP A 53 42.10 -19.41 -33.24
C ASP A 53 42.32 -20.67 -32.39
N ALA A 54 41.88 -20.64 -31.13
CA ALA A 54 41.91 -21.79 -30.24
C ALA A 54 40.68 -21.82 -29.33
N VAL A 55 40.15 -23.01 -29.03
CA VAL A 55 39.00 -23.20 -28.13
C VAL A 55 39.32 -24.28 -27.12
N VAL A 56 39.07 -24.01 -25.84
CA VAL A 56 39.13 -25.01 -24.77
C VAL A 56 37.86 -24.92 -23.93
N ALA A 57 37.25 -26.07 -23.65
CA ALA A 57 36.16 -26.20 -22.72
C ALA A 57 36.65 -26.73 -21.37
N VAL A 58 36.07 -26.26 -20.27
CA VAL A 58 36.36 -26.71 -18.91
C VAL A 58 35.07 -27.15 -18.26
N ASP A 59 34.92 -28.45 -18.04
CA ASP A 59 33.81 -29.02 -17.30
C ASP A 59 34.13 -29.06 -15.80
N THR A 60 33.41 -28.26 -15.00
CA THR A 60 33.62 -28.21 -13.55
C THR A 60 32.74 -29.27 -12.87
N GLY A 61 32.99 -30.55 -13.17
CA GLY A 61 32.36 -31.68 -12.50
C GLY A 61 30.87 -31.80 -12.76
N SER A 62 30.44 -31.67 -14.03
CA SER A 62 29.03 -31.84 -14.38
C SER A 62 28.54 -33.27 -14.09
N SER A 63 27.30 -33.37 -13.64
CA SER A 63 26.60 -34.62 -13.35
C SER A 63 25.61 -35.04 -14.45
N ASP A 64 25.43 -34.18 -15.45
CA ASP A 64 24.55 -34.39 -16.61
C ASP A 64 25.35 -34.69 -17.89
N GLU A 65 24.68 -34.64 -19.05
CA GLU A 65 25.30 -34.92 -20.36
C GLU A 65 26.22 -33.79 -20.89
N SER A 66 26.56 -32.78 -20.08
CA SER A 66 27.36 -31.63 -20.54
C SER A 66 28.71 -32.02 -21.11
N ARG A 67 29.49 -32.79 -20.34
CA ARG A 67 30.83 -33.22 -20.75
C ARG A 67 30.82 -34.08 -22.02
N PRO A 68 29.97 -35.14 -22.14
CA PRO A 68 29.83 -35.89 -23.39
C PRO A 68 29.53 -35.01 -24.60
N LEU A 69 28.62 -34.04 -24.46
CA LEU A 69 28.27 -33.12 -25.55
C LEU A 69 29.47 -32.27 -25.98
N LEU A 70 30.23 -31.71 -25.02
CA LEU A 70 31.43 -30.93 -25.30
C LEU A 70 32.52 -31.76 -25.99
N VAL A 71 32.79 -32.97 -25.48
CA VAL A 71 33.79 -33.89 -26.07
C VAL A 71 33.39 -34.30 -27.49
N SER A 72 32.10 -34.54 -27.74
CA SER A 72 31.62 -34.92 -29.07
C SER A 72 31.84 -33.83 -30.13
N PHE A 73 31.91 -32.57 -29.71
CA PHE A 73 32.01 -31.43 -30.61
C PHE A 73 33.42 -30.83 -30.70
N LEU A 74 34.15 -30.73 -29.59
CA LEU A 74 35.50 -30.12 -29.56
C LEU A 74 36.62 -31.17 -29.67
N GLY A 75 36.30 -32.44 -29.43
CA GLY A 75 37.28 -33.51 -29.23
C GLY A 75 37.75 -33.59 -27.77
N PRO A 76 38.28 -34.75 -27.33
CA PRO A 76 38.65 -34.97 -25.94
C PRO A 76 39.84 -34.12 -25.48
N GLU A 77 40.74 -33.71 -26.40
CA GLU A 77 41.93 -32.92 -26.05
C GLU A 77 41.63 -31.45 -25.76
N ALA A 78 40.50 -30.94 -26.25
CA ALA A 78 40.05 -29.57 -26.04
C ALA A 78 39.05 -29.45 -24.88
N VAL A 79 38.89 -30.50 -24.06
CA VAL A 79 37.98 -30.52 -22.90
C VAL A 79 38.74 -30.90 -21.63
N ALA A 80 38.84 -29.94 -20.72
CA ALA A 80 39.42 -30.07 -19.40
C ALA A 80 38.39 -30.48 -18.34
N ASP A 81 38.79 -31.30 -17.37
CA ASP A 81 37.97 -31.62 -16.20
C ASP A 81 38.48 -30.87 -14.95
N ALA A 82 37.55 -30.28 -14.19
CA ALA A 82 37.84 -29.62 -12.92
C ALA A 82 36.84 -30.05 -11.83
N PRO A 83 37.21 -29.99 -10.53
CA PRO A 83 36.29 -30.29 -9.43
C PRO A 83 35.01 -29.43 -9.45
N ALA A 84 33.90 -29.97 -8.95
CA ALA A 84 32.60 -29.29 -8.92
C ALA A 84 32.57 -28.00 -8.07
N ASP A 85 33.49 -27.85 -7.12
CA ASP A 85 33.64 -26.66 -6.29
C ASP A 85 34.59 -25.60 -6.89
N THR A 86 35.05 -25.81 -8.12
CA THR A 86 35.92 -24.87 -8.83
C THR A 86 35.13 -23.61 -9.20
N GLY A 87 35.58 -22.44 -8.75
CA GLY A 87 35.00 -21.16 -9.15
C GLY A 87 35.27 -20.83 -10.61
N PHE A 88 34.44 -19.98 -11.22
CA PHE A 88 34.52 -19.64 -12.65
C PHE A 88 35.93 -19.17 -13.06
N GLY A 89 36.51 -18.22 -12.32
CA GLY A 89 37.86 -17.73 -12.64
C GLY A 89 38.97 -18.76 -12.50
N ALA A 90 38.85 -19.72 -11.59
CA ALA A 90 39.80 -20.82 -11.46
C ALA A 90 39.66 -21.81 -12.62
N ALA A 91 38.44 -22.06 -13.08
CA ALA A 91 38.18 -22.87 -14.27
C ALA A 91 38.78 -22.22 -15.53
N VAL A 92 38.61 -20.90 -15.71
CA VAL A 92 39.23 -20.17 -16.83
C VAL A 92 40.76 -20.29 -16.79
N ALA A 93 41.39 -20.09 -15.63
CA ALA A 93 42.83 -20.23 -15.47
C ALA A 93 43.30 -21.67 -15.76
N HIS A 94 42.52 -22.67 -15.38
CA HIS A 94 42.80 -24.07 -15.67
C HIS A 94 42.73 -24.36 -17.18
N GLY A 95 41.69 -23.88 -17.88
CA GLY A 95 41.57 -24.04 -19.33
C GLY A 95 42.69 -23.35 -20.11
N LEU A 96 43.04 -22.11 -19.73
CA LEU A 96 44.15 -21.38 -20.33
C LEU A 96 45.48 -22.12 -20.23
N ALA A 97 45.73 -22.82 -19.11
CA ALA A 97 46.95 -23.59 -18.93
C ALA A 97 47.04 -24.83 -19.84
N GLN A 98 45.94 -25.25 -20.47
CA GLN A 98 45.91 -26.35 -21.42
C GLN A 98 46.06 -25.91 -22.88
N LEU A 99 45.92 -24.61 -23.16
CA LEU A 99 46.12 -24.09 -24.50
C LEU A 99 47.61 -24.11 -24.87
N PRO A 100 47.93 -24.35 -26.15
CA PRO A 100 49.31 -24.30 -26.61
C PRO A 100 49.87 -22.88 -26.46
N PRO A 101 51.19 -22.73 -26.27
CA PRO A 101 51.84 -21.43 -26.27
C PRO A 101 51.59 -20.70 -27.58
N VAL A 102 51.23 -19.41 -27.49
CA VAL A 102 50.93 -18.57 -28.65
C VAL A 102 52.11 -17.65 -28.92
N ASP A 103 52.68 -17.70 -30.13
CA ASP A 103 53.81 -16.86 -30.54
C ASP A 103 53.35 -15.50 -31.09
N VAL A 104 52.55 -14.78 -30.30
CA VAL A 104 52.16 -13.38 -30.57
C VAL A 104 52.35 -12.54 -29.30
N PRO A 105 52.65 -11.23 -29.43
CA PRO A 105 52.70 -10.35 -28.27
C PRO A 105 51.39 -10.40 -27.47
N THR A 106 51.46 -10.41 -26.15
CA THR A 106 50.28 -10.50 -25.26
C THR A 106 49.25 -9.39 -25.47
N ARG A 107 49.67 -8.23 -26.00
CA ARG A 107 48.77 -7.13 -26.41
C ARG A 107 47.96 -7.42 -27.68
N ARG A 108 48.37 -8.39 -28.46
CA ARG A 108 47.69 -8.87 -29.67
C ARG A 108 46.96 -10.19 -29.45
N HIS A 109 47.10 -10.77 -28.26
CA HIS A 109 46.39 -11.96 -27.82
C HIS A 109 45.16 -11.56 -27.01
N TRP A 110 44.00 -12.07 -27.40
CA TRP A 110 42.72 -11.86 -26.75
C TRP A 110 42.15 -13.17 -26.21
N LEU A 111 41.55 -13.09 -25.03
CA LEU A 111 40.85 -14.17 -24.36
C LEU A 111 39.35 -13.92 -24.46
N TRP A 112 38.61 -14.85 -25.07
CA TRP A 112 37.15 -14.79 -25.18
C TRP A 112 36.50 -15.76 -24.20
N LEU A 113 35.73 -15.25 -23.24
CA LEU A 113 35.09 -16.04 -22.19
C LEU A 113 33.66 -16.39 -22.57
N LEU A 114 33.31 -17.66 -22.45
CA LEU A 114 31.99 -18.19 -22.76
C LEU A 114 31.43 -19.04 -21.61
N HIS A 115 30.12 -18.97 -21.43
CA HIS A 115 29.37 -19.81 -20.50
C HIS A 115 28.63 -20.91 -21.26
N ASP A 116 28.31 -22.00 -20.57
CA ASP A 116 27.47 -23.08 -21.09
C ASP A 116 26.03 -22.65 -21.40
N ASP A 117 25.53 -21.59 -20.78
CA ASP A 117 24.18 -21.04 -20.94
C ASP A 117 24.10 -19.76 -21.79
N CYS A 118 25.11 -19.52 -22.63
CA CYS A 118 25.15 -18.44 -23.62
C CYS A 118 25.18 -18.96 -25.07
N ALA A 119 24.71 -18.16 -26.03
CA ALA A 119 24.86 -18.42 -27.47
C ALA A 119 25.18 -17.10 -28.18
N PRO A 120 26.40 -16.94 -28.71
CA PRO A 120 26.76 -15.77 -29.49
C PRO A 120 26.04 -15.75 -30.85
N ALA A 121 25.82 -14.56 -31.41
CA ALA A 121 25.43 -14.40 -32.81
C ALA A 121 26.65 -14.62 -33.73
N ALA A 122 26.42 -14.94 -35.01
CA ALA A 122 27.47 -15.30 -35.97
C ALA A 122 28.59 -14.25 -36.02
N GLU A 123 28.26 -12.96 -36.05
CA GLU A 123 29.23 -11.87 -36.18
C GLU A 123 29.79 -11.38 -34.82
N ALA A 124 29.37 -11.97 -33.69
CA ALA A 124 29.64 -11.42 -32.36
C ALA A 124 31.14 -11.26 -32.08
N LEU A 125 31.98 -12.24 -32.44
CA LEU A 125 33.42 -12.15 -32.22
C LEU A 125 34.07 -11.07 -33.09
N GLY A 126 33.62 -10.93 -34.35
CA GLY A 126 34.12 -9.91 -35.26
C GLY A 126 33.83 -8.50 -34.76
N GLU A 127 32.61 -8.27 -34.29
CA GLU A 127 32.19 -6.98 -33.72
C GLU A 127 32.93 -6.67 -32.40
N LEU A 128 33.18 -7.67 -31.55
CA LEU A 128 34.00 -7.50 -30.35
C LEU A 128 35.43 -7.08 -30.71
N LEU A 129 36.06 -7.75 -31.69
CA LEU A 129 37.41 -7.43 -32.14
C LEU A 129 37.52 -6.05 -32.80
N ALA A 130 36.51 -5.64 -33.57
CA ALA A 130 36.45 -4.32 -34.19
C ALA A 130 36.50 -3.21 -33.12
N VAL A 131 35.77 -3.37 -32.02
CA VAL A 131 35.81 -2.44 -30.88
C VAL A 131 37.11 -2.57 -30.09
N ALA A 132 37.59 -3.79 -29.88
CA ALA A 132 38.81 -4.08 -29.11
C ALA A 132 40.06 -3.45 -29.73
N THR A 133 40.10 -3.35 -31.06
CA THR A 133 41.22 -2.79 -31.82
C THR A 133 41.08 -1.29 -32.12
N SER A 134 39.96 -0.66 -31.70
CA SER A 134 39.68 0.75 -31.96
C SER A 134 40.63 1.73 -31.24
N ALA A 135 41.16 1.33 -30.07
CA ALA A 135 42.13 2.11 -29.31
C ALA A 135 42.98 1.22 -28.40
N GLU A 136 44.22 1.61 -28.16
CA GLU A 136 45.18 0.82 -27.36
C GLU A 136 44.79 0.76 -25.87
N GLU A 137 43.99 1.70 -25.37
CA GLU A 137 43.51 1.65 -23.99
C GLU A 137 42.33 0.67 -23.79
N VAL A 138 41.72 0.16 -24.87
CA VAL A 138 40.62 -0.81 -24.75
C VAL A 138 41.20 -2.16 -24.37
N ALA A 139 40.86 -2.62 -23.18
CA ALA A 139 41.39 -3.87 -22.61
C ALA A 139 40.33 -4.95 -22.43
N VAL A 140 39.08 -4.56 -22.23
CA VAL A 140 37.96 -5.47 -22.06
C VAL A 140 36.80 -4.96 -22.90
N VAL A 141 36.22 -5.86 -23.69
CA VAL A 141 35.04 -5.58 -24.51
C VAL A 141 33.95 -6.59 -24.19
N GLY A 142 32.74 -6.10 -23.94
CA GLY A 142 31.58 -6.95 -23.70
C GLY A 142 30.51 -6.78 -24.76
N PRO A 143 29.74 -7.84 -25.06
CA PRO A 143 28.64 -7.78 -26.00
C PRO A 143 27.40 -7.15 -25.39
N ARG A 144 26.44 -6.80 -26.25
CA ARG A 144 25.04 -6.66 -25.86
C ARG A 144 24.46 -8.03 -25.55
N VAL A 145 23.83 -8.18 -24.38
CA VAL A 145 23.23 -9.44 -23.96
C VAL A 145 21.71 -9.37 -24.01
N ARG A 146 21.10 -10.30 -24.74
CA ARG A 146 19.64 -10.48 -24.82
C ARG A 146 19.20 -11.75 -24.12
N ALA A 147 17.92 -11.78 -23.75
CA ALA A 147 17.34 -12.95 -23.11
C ALA A 147 17.24 -14.14 -24.08
N TRP A 148 17.77 -15.28 -23.65
CA TRP A 148 17.64 -16.56 -24.35
C TRP A 148 16.18 -16.97 -24.56
N PRO A 149 15.80 -17.63 -25.69
CA PRO A 149 16.62 -18.02 -26.84
C PRO A 149 16.64 -17.04 -28.02
N ARG A 150 15.61 -16.20 -28.21
CA ARG A 150 15.51 -15.19 -29.29
C ARG A 150 14.64 -13.99 -28.88
N ALA A 151 14.58 -13.65 -27.59
CA ALA A 151 13.80 -12.50 -27.17
C ALA A 151 14.54 -11.21 -27.52
N ARG A 152 13.83 -10.18 -27.99
CA ARG A 152 14.38 -8.81 -28.09
C ARG A 152 14.58 -8.17 -26.71
N ARG A 153 14.31 -8.87 -25.60
CA ARG A 153 14.48 -8.32 -24.26
C ARG A 153 15.96 -8.19 -23.90
N LEU A 154 16.39 -6.98 -23.57
CA LEU A 154 17.75 -6.70 -23.11
C LEU A 154 17.94 -7.25 -21.69
N LEU A 155 19.08 -7.88 -21.46
CA LEU A 155 19.55 -8.28 -20.14
C LEU A 155 20.71 -7.40 -19.68
N GLU A 156 21.60 -7.04 -20.62
CA GLU A 156 22.80 -6.28 -20.31
C GLU A 156 23.32 -5.49 -21.51
N VAL A 157 23.79 -4.28 -21.24
CA VAL A 157 24.49 -3.36 -22.16
C VAL A 157 25.66 -2.71 -21.41
N GLY A 158 26.43 -3.56 -20.71
CA GLY A 158 27.43 -3.16 -19.71
C GLY A 158 26.88 -3.00 -18.31
N LEU A 159 27.79 -2.87 -17.35
CA LEU A 159 27.54 -2.99 -15.92
C LEU A 159 28.21 -1.91 -15.11
N THR A 160 27.53 -1.55 -14.03
CA THR A 160 28.11 -0.86 -12.90
C THR A 160 27.53 -1.42 -11.60
N ILE A 161 28.03 -0.92 -10.46
CA ILE A 161 27.58 -1.33 -9.14
C ILE A 161 27.26 -0.11 -8.30
N THR A 162 26.11 -0.14 -7.65
CA THR A 162 25.70 0.98 -6.80
C THR A 162 26.48 1.01 -5.49
N GLY A 163 26.46 2.17 -4.82
CA GLY A 163 27.09 2.34 -3.51
C GLY A 163 26.52 1.46 -2.38
N THR A 164 25.42 0.75 -2.62
CA THR A 164 24.86 -0.26 -1.70
C THR A 164 25.10 -1.69 -2.14
N GLY A 165 25.70 -1.93 -3.31
CA GLY A 165 26.05 -3.26 -3.83
C GLY A 165 25.01 -3.87 -4.77
N HIS A 166 24.10 -3.07 -5.31
CA HIS A 166 23.17 -3.54 -6.35
C HIS A 166 23.84 -3.53 -7.73
N ARG A 167 23.58 -4.55 -8.57
CA ARG A 167 24.02 -4.58 -9.97
C ARG A 167 23.17 -3.59 -10.76
N GLU A 168 23.80 -2.76 -11.56
CA GLU A 168 23.10 -1.78 -12.37
C GLU A 168 23.54 -1.95 -13.83
N THR A 169 22.57 -2.17 -14.71
CA THR A 169 22.78 -2.35 -16.16
C THR A 169 22.43 -1.08 -16.94
N GLY A 170 21.77 -0.11 -16.30
CA GLY A 170 21.21 1.05 -16.99
C GLY A 170 19.98 0.72 -17.83
N LEU A 171 19.35 -0.43 -17.59
CA LEU A 171 18.16 -0.91 -18.30
C LEU A 171 16.92 -0.87 -17.41
N GLU A 172 15.78 -0.57 -18.00
CA GLU A 172 14.49 -0.73 -17.33
C GLU A 172 14.09 -2.22 -17.23
N PRO A 173 13.37 -2.63 -16.18
CA PRO A 173 12.94 -4.02 -16.03
C PRO A 173 12.09 -4.50 -17.23
N GLY A 174 12.65 -5.40 -18.04
CA GLY A 174 11.95 -5.95 -19.20
C GLY A 174 12.05 -5.11 -20.46
N GLU A 175 12.98 -4.17 -20.52
CA GLU A 175 13.25 -3.34 -21.68
C GLU A 175 13.53 -4.18 -22.94
N PHE A 176 12.91 -3.79 -24.04
CA PHE A 176 13.10 -4.40 -25.36
C PHE A 176 14.15 -3.63 -26.16
N ASP A 177 14.94 -4.34 -26.95
CA ASP A 177 15.91 -3.80 -27.87
C ASP A 177 15.22 -3.26 -29.13
N GLN A 178 15.33 -1.94 -29.28
CA GLN A 178 14.82 -1.13 -30.37
C GLN A 178 15.94 -0.25 -30.98
N GLY A 179 17.22 -0.55 -30.68
CA GLY A 179 18.37 0.26 -31.10
C GLY A 179 18.70 1.43 -30.17
N GLN A 180 18.07 1.52 -28.99
CA GLN A 180 18.25 2.65 -28.07
C GLN A 180 19.57 2.65 -27.29
N HIS A 181 20.35 1.56 -27.35
CA HIS A 181 21.67 1.42 -26.72
C HIS A 181 22.76 1.06 -27.74
N ASP A 182 22.66 1.62 -28.96
CA ASP A 182 23.58 1.36 -30.08
C ASP A 182 24.89 2.18 -29.99
N ASP A 183 25.02 3.09 -29.02
CA ASP A 183 26.24 3.87 -28.80
C ASP A 183 27.33 3.06 -28.09
N GLN A 184 28.56 3.16 -28.59
CA GLN A 184 29.74 2.64 -27.89
C GLN A 184 30.04 3.51 -26.66
N ARG A 185 30.10 2.89 -25.49
CA ARG A 185 30.31 3.60 -24.21
C ARG A 185 31.26 2.87 -23.28
N ASP A 186 31.98 3.66 -22.48
CA ASP A 186 32.80 3.16 -21.39
C ASP A 186 31.90 2.78 -20.22
N VAL A 187 32.13 1.60 -19.66
CA VAL A 187 31.37 1.05 -18.52
C VAL A 187 32.34 0.55 -17.45
N LEU A 188 31.86 0.38 -16.22
CA LEU A 188 32.73 -0.13 -15.16
C LEU A 188 33.15 -1.59 -15.42
N ALA A 189 32.21 -2.40 -15.91
CA ALA A 189 32.40 -3.80 -16.18
C ALA A 189 31.43 -4.30 -17.27
N VAL A 190 31.68 -5.51 -17.75
CA VAL A 190 30.79 -6.27 -18.63
C VAL A 190 30.71 -7.69 -18.07
N GLY A 191 29.60 -8.38 -18.32
CA GLY A 191 29.38 -9.74 -17.85
C GLY A 191 30.35 -10.71 -18.51
N THR A 192 30.69 -11.79 -17.81
CA THR A 192 31.64 -12.82 -18.29
C THR A 192 31.10 -13.64 -19.45
N ALA A 193 29.78 -13.63 -19.70
CA ALA A 193 29.15 -14.32 -20.83
C ALA A 193 29.43 -13.56 -22.14
N GLY A 194 30.50 -13.94 -22.84
CA GLY A 194 30.96 -13.32 -24.09
C GLY A 194 32.01 -12.22 -23.92
N MET A 195 32.63 -12.10 -22.74
CA MET A 195 33.65 -11.09 -22.46
C MET A 195 34.92 -11.34 -23.27
N LEU A 196 35.43 -10.33 -23.98
CA LEU A 196 36.72 -10.35 -24.66
C LEU A 196 37.75 -9.55 -23.84
N VAL A 197 38.89 -10.15 -23.49
CA VAL A 197 39.90 -9.56 -22.59
C VAL A 197 41.28 -9.61 -23.24
N ARG A 198 42.06 -8.54 -23.16
CA ARG A 198 43.45 -8.53 -23.64
C ARG A 198 44.38 -9.30 -22.70
N MET A 199 45.26 -10.14 -23.24
CA MET A 199 46.02 -11.10 -22.44
C MET A 199 47.04 -10.43 -21.50
N ASP A 200 47.69 -9.34 -21.92
CA ASP A 200 48.60 -8.57 -21.05
C ASP A 200 47.90 -8.06 -19.76
N VAL A 201 46.64 -7.63 -19.89
CA VAL A 201 45.83 -7.14 -18.77
C VAL A 201 45.37 -8.29 -17.90
N TRP A 202 44.98 -9.43 -18.50
CA TRP A 202 44.62 -10.63 -17.76
C TRP A 202 45.78 -11.13 -16.89
N GLU A 203 46.99 -11.22 -17.45
CA GLU A 203 48.20 -11.64 -16.75
C GLU A 203 48.62 -10.64 -15.67
N ALA A 204 48.63 -9.34 -15.96
CA ALA A 204 49.00 -8.30 -15.00
C ALA A 204 48.07 -8.24 -13.79
N LEU A 205 46.78 -8.58 -13.97
CA LEU A 205 45.79 -8.62 -12.91
C LEU A 205 45.71 -9.96 -12.19
N GLY A 206 46.31 -11.02 -12.74
CA GLY A 206 46.19 -12.39 -12.24
C GLY A 206 44.80 -12.98 -12.40
N GLY A 207 44.07 -12.59 -13.44
CA GLY A 207 42.70 -13.02 -13.71
C GLY A 207 41.66 -12.53 -12.67
N PHE A 208 40.60 -13.32 -12.49
CA PHE A 208 39.53 -13.03 -11.52
C PHE A 208 39.96 -13.26 -10.06
N ASP A 209 39.32 -12.57 -9.11
CA ASP A 209 39.65 -12.66 -7.68
C ASP A 209 39.13 -14.00 -7.11
N PRO A 210 39.99 -14.88 -6.54
CA PRO A 210 39.56 -16.16 -5.97
C PRO A 210 38.57 -16.04 -4.79
N CYS A 211 38.43 -14.85 -4.19
CA CYS A 211 37.41 -14.60 -3.17
C CYS A 211 35.99 -14.43 -3.75
N LEU A 212 35.86 -14.33 -5.08
CA LEU A 212 34.63 -14.14 -5.84
C LEU A 212 34.44 -15.31 -6.84
N PRO A 213 34.04 -16.51 -6.37
CA PRO A 213 34.04 -17.70 -7.22
C PRO A 213 32.91 -17.78 -8.26
N LEU A 214 31.85 -16.95 -8.14
CA LEU A 214 30.64 -17.09 -8.97
C LEU A 214 29.93 -15.77 -9.29
N PHE A 215 29.87 -14.83 -8.34
CA PHE A 215 29.18 -13.55 -8.53
C PHE A 215 30.14 -12.40 -8.34
N ARG A 216 29.94 -11.32 -9.11
CA ARG A 216 30.67 -10.04 -9.02
C ARG A 216 32.15 -10.11 -9.36
N ASP A 217 32.61 -11.24 -9.87
CA ASP A 217 33.93 -11.40 -10.47
C ASP A 217 34.08 -10.50 -11.71
N ASP A 218 33.02 -10.39 -12.53
CA ASP A 218 32.86 -9.42 -13.61
C ASP A 218 33.13 -7.97 -13.18
N VAL A 219 32.36 -7.49 -12.19
CA VAL A 219 32.43 -6.13 -11.66
C VAL A 219 33.76 -5.86 -10.99
N ASP A 220 34.29 -6.81 -10.23
CA ASP A 220 35.60 -6.64 -9.58
C ASP A 220 36.74 -6.55 -10.60
N PHE A 221 36.73 -7.40 -11.61
CA PHE A 221 37.74 -7.39 -12.67
C PHE A 221 37.69 -6.08 -13.46
N GLY A 222 36.51 -5.65 -13.92
CA GLY A 222 36.35 -4.37 -14.62
C GLY A 222 36.79 -3.16 -13.77
N TRP A 223 36.51 -3.19 -12.46
CA TRP A 223 37.00 -2.16 -11.53
C TRP A 223 38.53 -2.14 -11.48
N ARG A 224 39.18 -3.31 -11.39
CA ARG A 224 40.66 -3.42 -11.39
C ARG A 224 41.26 -2.95 -12.71
N VAL A 225 40.68 -3.32 -13.85
CA VAL A 225 41.08 -2.87 -15.19
C VAL A 225 41.01 -1.34 -15.29
N THR A 226 39.86 -0.76 -14.93
CA THR A 226 39.66 0.70 -14.97
C THR A 226 40.59 1.43 -14.01
N SER A 227 40.90 0.83 -12.86
CA SER A 227 41.84 1.41 -11.90
C SER A 227 43.27 1.49 -12.46
N LEU A 228 43.65 0.63 -13.41
CA LEU A 228 44.95 0.72 -14.10
C LEU A 228 44.95 1.71 -15.27
N GLY A 229 43.85 2.44 -15.48
CA GLY A 229 43.70 3.40 -16.58
C GLY A 229 43.44 2.76 -17.94
N GLN A 230 43.04 1.49 -17.96
CA GLN A 230 42.54 0.80 -19.15
C GLN A 230 41.01 0.96 -19.23
N ARG A 231 40.43 0.82 -20.42
CA ARG A 231 39.01 1.01 -20.69
C ARG A 231 38.29 -0.32 -20.80
N VAL A 232 37.10 -0.37 -20.22
CA VAL A 232 36.12 -1.45 -20.42
C VAL A 232 34.98 -0.88 -21.24
N VAL A 233 34.69 -1.49 -22.38
CA VAL A 233 33.80 -0.94 -23.40
C VAL A 233 32.72 -1.95 -23.78
N VAL A 234 31.52 -1.47 -24.10
CA VAL A 234 30.47 -2.30 -24.68
C VAL A 234 30.54 -2.21 -26.20
N ALA A 235 30.52 -3.36 -26.88
CA ALA A 235 30.32 -3.47 -28.31
C ALA A 235 28.83 -3.71 -28.60
N PRO A 236 28.05 -2.66 -28.94
CA PRO A 236 26.61 -2.77 -29.09
C PRO A 236 26.18 -3.69 -30.25
N ALA A 237 26.99 -3.77 -31.30
CA ALA A 237 26.76 -4.64 -32.46
C ALA A 237 27.04 -6.12 -32.16
N ALA A 238 27.89 -6.43 -31.17
CA ALA A 238 28.15 -7.81 -30.77
C ALA A 238 26.99 -8.34 -29.92
N LEU A 239 26.29 -9.37 -30.41
CA LEU A 239 25.11 -9.92 -29.76
C LEU A 239 25.38 -11.29 -29.12
N VAL A 240 24.99 -11.45 -27.86
CA VAL A 240 24.96 -12.74 -27.15
C VAL A 240 23.61 -12.97 -26.50
N PHE A 241 23.07 -14.19 -26.64
CA PHE A 241 21.87 -14.63 -25.93
C PHE A 241 22.27 -15.36 -24.65
N HIS A 242 21.68 -15.02 -23.50
CA HIS A 242 22.05 -15.62 -22.21
C HIS A 242 20.81 -16.03 -21.39
N ALA A 243 20.88 -17.20 -20.75
CA ALA A 243 19.77 -17.71 -19.94
C ALA A 243 19.79 -17.21 -18.48
N GLU A 244 20.97 -16.85 -17.96
CA GLU A 244 21.22 -16.46 -16.55
C GLU A 244 20.81 -17.56 -15.54
N ALA A 245 21.14 -18.81 -15.83
CA ALA A 245 20.62 -19.98 -15.10
C ALA A 245 20.93 -19.94 -13.58
N ALA A 246 22.14 -19.53 -13.20
CA ALA A 246 22.56 -19.40 -11.80
C ALA A 246 21.89 -18.20 -11.10
N THR A 247 21.82 -17.04 -11.76
CA THR A 247 21.24 -15.80 -11.20
C THR A 247 19.72 -15.92 -11.02
N ARG A 248 19.03 -16.66 -11.90
CA ARG A 248 17.59 -16.93 -11.80
C ARG A 248 17.24 -18.10 -10.87
N GLY A 249 18.24 -18.74 -10.26
CA GLY A 249 18.04 -19.88 -9.38
C GLY A 249 17.47 -21.12 -10.08
N VAL A 250 17.60 -21.19 -11.41
CA VAL A 250 17.23 -22.36 -12.23
C VAL A 250 18.27 -23.48 -12.06
N ARG A 251 19.52 -23.11 -11.74
CA ARG A 251 20.63 -24.00 -11.40
C ARG A 251 20.94 -23.94 -9.90
N ALA A 252 21.09 -25.10 -9.26
CA ALA A 252 21.57 -25.19 -7.89
C ALA A 252 23.05 -24.77 -7.82
N ILE A 253 23.45 -24.12 -6.73
CA ILE A 253 24.83 -23.66 -6.55
C ILE A 253 25.53 -24.66 -5.62
N ASP A 254 26.42 -25.46 -6.19
CA ASP A 254 27.19 -26.46 -5.43
C ASP A 254 28.33 -25.82 -4.60
N ASN A 255 28.66 -24.56 -4.91
CA ASN A 255 29.65 -23.75 -4.21
C ASN A 255 29.12 -23.12 -2.90
N ALA A 256 29.26 -23.84 -1.78
CA ALA A 256 29.33 -23.42 -0.36
C ALA A 256 28.32 -22.41 0.25
N ALA A 257 27.41 -21.81 -0.52
CA ALA A 257 26.39 -20.89 -0.04
C ALA A 257 24.98 -21.48 -0.26
N PRO A 258 24.18 -21.68 0.81
CA PRO A 258 22.84 -22.28 0.71
C PRO A 258 21.82 -21.51 -0.15
N SER A 259 22.13 -20.26 -0.56
CA SER A 259 21.25 -19.45 -1.39
C SER A 259 22.04 -18.51 -2.31
N ALA A 260 21.60 -18.40 -3.57
CA ALA A 260 22.15 -17.49 -4.57
C ALA A 260 22.15 -16.03 -4.08
N HIS A 261 21.07 -15.61 -3.42
CA HIS A 261 20.94 -14.27 -2.87
C HIS A 261 22.02 -13.94 -1.84
N ARG A 262 22.34 -14.88 -0.93
CA ARG A 262 23.39 -14.69 0.08
C ARG A 262 24.77 -14.62 -0.56
N ALA A 263 25.05 -15.47 -1.55
CA ALA A 263 26.31 -15.49 -2.26
C ALA A 263 26.56 -14.18 -3.03
N ASP A 264 25.57 -13.73 -3.82
CA ASP A 264 25.64 -12.46 -4.54
C ASP A 264 25.82 -11.29 -3.57
N ARG A 265 25.07 -11.28 -2.46
CA ARG A 265 25.17 -10.19 -1.49
C ARG A 265 26.54 -10.11 -0.83
N ARG A 266 27.11 -11.26 -0.44
CA ARG A 266 28.46 -11.36 0.11
C ARG A 266 29.50 -10.84 -0.89
N ALA A 267 29.39 -11.25 -2.16
CA ALA A 267 30.28 -10.82 -3.23
C ALA A 267 30.21 -9.30 -3.48
N ALA A 268 29.00 -8.73 -3.49
CA ALA A 268 28.81 -7.29 -3.68
C ALA A 268 29.43 -6.46 -2.54
N LEU A 269 29.22 -6.88 -1.28
CA LEU A 269 29.81 -6.22 -0.11
C LEU A 269 31.35 -6.30 -0.14
N TYR A 270 31.90 -7.47 -0.47
CA TYR A 270 33.35 -7.66 -0.61
C TYR A 270 33.91 -6.73 -1.69
N THR A 271 33.33 -6.73 -2.89
CA THR A 271 33.78 -5.92 -4.04
C THR A 271 33.85 -4.43 -3.68
N LEU A 272 32.83 -3.88 -3.00
CA LEU A 272 32.78 -2.47 -2.60
C LEU A 272 33.81 -2.09 -1.53
N LEU A 273 34.10 -3.00 -0.60
CA LEU A 273 35.04 -2.77 0.50
C LEU A 273 36.50 -2.88 0.03
N VAL A 274 36.78 -3.77 -0.92
CA VAL A 274 38.14 -4.03 -1.38
C VAL A 274 38.55 -3.05 -2.50
N ASN A 275 37.66 -2.63 -3.40
CA ASN A 275 37.99 -1.66 -4.46
C ASN A 275 37.95 -0.20 -4.02
N GLY A 276 37.41 0.10 -2.84
CA GLY A 276 37.22 1.47 -2.38
C GLY A 276 38.49 2.25 -2.08
N SER A 277 38.37 3.58 -2.01
CA SER A 277 39.39 4.42 -1.39
C SER A 277 39.56 4.05 0.08
N ALA A 278 40.81 3.97 0.57
CA ALA A 278 41.07 3.61 1.97
C ALA A 278 40.50 4.63 2.97
N ALA A 279 40.51 5.92 2.63
CA ALA A 279 39.98 6.99 3.48
C ALA A 279 38.46 6.87 3.72
N ALA A 280 37.70 6.40 2.72
CA ALA A 280 36.24 6.22 2.85
C ALA A 280 35.84 4.88 3.49
N LEU A 281 36.79 4.02 3.89
CA LEU A 281 36.49 2.67 4.36
C LEU A 281 35.61 2.65 5.63
N PRO A 282 35.87 3.45 6.68
CA PRO A 282 35.02 3.45 7.87
C PRO A 282 33.58 3.86 7.55
N TRP A 283 33.42 4.87 6.70
CA TRP A 283 32.11 5.33 6.24
C TRP A 283 31.38 4.27 5.41
N ARG A 284 32.09 3.55 4.53
CA ARG A 284 31.49 2.44 3.75
C ARG A 284 31.05 1.29 4.65
N TYR A 285 31.83 0.96 5.69
CA TYR A 285 31.44 -0.04 6.68
C TYR A 285 30.12 0.34 7.37
N LEU A 286 30.03 1.58 7.88
CA LEU A 286 28.83 2.08 8.54
C LEU A 286 27.63 2.10 7.57
N ARG A 287 27.83 2.64 6.37
CA ARG A 287 26.78 2.74 5.34
C ARG A 287 26.27 1.38 4.88
N LEU A 288 27.16 0.43 4.60
CA LEU A 288 26.78 -0.92 4.15
C LEU A 288 26.17 -1.73 5.30
N GLY A 289 26.65 -1.54 6.53
CA GLY A 289 26.04 -2.14 7.72
C GLY A 289 24.61 -1.65 7.94
N GLY A 290 24.42 -0.34 8.08
CA GLY A 290 23.09 0.25 8.24
C GLY A 290 22.18 -0.02 7.05
N GLY A 291 22.69 0.07 5.82
CA GLY A 291 21.94 -0.21 4.59
C GLY A 291 21.45 -1.65 4.49
N SER A 292 22.27 -2.63 4.85
CA SER A 292 21.87 -4.04 4.88
C SER A 292 20.85 -4.34 5.99
N LEU A 293 20.95 -3.67 7.15
CA LEU A 293 19.92 -3.76 8.20
C LEU A 293 18.57 -3.18 7.74
N LEU A 294 18.59 -2.00 7.11
CA LEU A 294 17.38 -1.38 6.54
C LEU A 294 16.75 -2.27 5.46
N ARG A 295 17.56 -2.90 4.61
CA ARG A 295 17.08 -3.87 3.61
C ARG A 295 16.47 -5.12 4.24
N ALA A 296 17.09 -5.65 5.31
CA ALA A 296 16.52 -6.77 6.06
C ALA A 296 15.16 -6.43 6.67
N ILE A 297 15.01 -5.21 7.23
CA ILE A 297 13.71 -4.70 7.69
C ILE A 297 12.73 -4.62 6.52
N GLY A 298 13.14 -4.08 5.38
CA GLY A 298 12.33 -4.04 4.16
C GLY A 298 11.86 -5.42 3.69
N TYR A 299 12.73 -6.43 3.73
CA TYR A 299 12.37 -7.81 3.43
C TYR A 299 11.40 -8.41 4.44
N LEU A 300 11.53 -8.11 5.73
CA LEU A 300 10.57 -8.54 6.75
C LEU A 300 9.19 -7.91 6.54
N LEU A 301 9.15 -6.59 6.27
CA LEU A 301 7.91 -5.87 5.93
C LEU A 301 7.28 -6.40 4.63
N GLY A 302 8.11 -6.81 3.67
CA GLY A 302 7.70 -7.49 2.44
C GLY A 302 7.34 -8.97 2.61
N LYS A 303 7.35 -9.52 3.83
CA LYS A 303 7.07 -10.94 4.13
C LYS A 303 8.03 -11.93 3.45
N LEU A 304 9.29 -11.54 3.30
CA LEU A 304 10.39 -12.36 2.76
C LEU A 304 11.45 -12.66 3.85
N PRO A 305 11.12 -13.44 4.89
CA PRO A 305 12.01 -13.65 6.04
C PRO A 305 13.33 -14.34 5.66
N THR A 306 13.31 -15.25 4.68
CA THR A 306 14.52 -15.91 4.19
C THR A 306 15.51 -14.92 3.57
N ALA A 307 15.03 -13.96 2.78
CA ALA A 307 15.86 -12.92 2.19
C ALA A 307 16.44 -11.98 3.25
N ALA A 308 15.64 -11.62 4.27
CA ALA A 308 16.12 -10.84 5.41
C ALA A 308 17.26 -11.54 6.16
N VAL A 309 17.11 -12.83 6.45
CA VAL A 309 18.14 -13.63 7.11
C VAL A 309 19.39 -13.75 6.23
N ASP A 310 19.24 -13.92 4.93
CA ASP A 310 20.36 -13.98 3.98
C ASP A 310 21.14 -12.66 3.91
N GLU A 311 20.45 -11.52 3.91
CA GLU A 311 21.06 -10.18 3.94
C GLU A 311 21.89 -9.97 5.21
N VAL A 312 21.35 -10.32 6.39
CA VAL A 312 22.06 -10.20 7.68
C VAL A 312 23.25 -11.16 7.76
N ARG A 313 23.08 -12.42 7.32
CA ARG A 313 24.17 -13.40 7.33
C ARG A 313 25.29 -13.04 6.36
N ALA A 314 24.97 -12.52 5.18
CA ALA A 314 25.97 -12.03 4.23
C ALA A 314 26.78 -10.88 4.83
N LEU A 315 26.11 -9.91 5.47
CA LEU A 315 26.76 -8.81 6.17
C LEU A 315 27.68 -9.34 7.29
N ALA A 316 27.15 -10.17 8.20
CA ALA A 316 27.90 -10.71 9.33
C ALA A 316 29.15 -11.46 8.87
N TRP A 317 29.05 -12.26 7.81
CA TRP A 317 30.17 -13.02 7.27
C TRP A 317 31.29 -12.12 6.75
N VAL A 318 30.97 -11.06 6.01
CA VAL A 318 31.96 -10.12 5.46
C VAL A 318 32.61 -9.29 6.57
N LEU A 319 31.81 -8.80 7.54
CA LEU A 319 32.31 -8.01 8.65
C LEU A 319 33.18 -8.83 9.62
N ALA A 320 32.91 -10.12 9.79
CA ALA A 320 33.67 -11.01 10.66
C ALA A 320 35.05 -11.41 10.11
N ARG A 321 35.35 -11.11 8.84
CA ARG A 321 36.63 -11.46 8.18
C ARG A 321 37.33 -10.23 7.60
N PRO A 322 37.70 -9.23 8.44
CA PRO A 322 38.39 -8.02 7.96
C PRO A 322 39.76 -8.34 7.35
N ASP A 323 40.39 -9.45 7.76
CA ASP A 323 41.64 -9.96 7.21
C ASP A 323 41.59 -10.17 5.68
N ARG A 324 40.47 -10.71 5.17
CA ARG A 324 40.27 -10.91 3.72
C ARG A 324 40.18 -9.60 2.97
N ILE A 325 39.57 -8.58 3.58
CA ILE A 325 39.46 -7.24 3.00
C ILE A 325 40.83 -6.58 2.95
N VAL A 326 41.59 -6.63 4.05
CA VAL A 326 42.95 -6.07 4.11
C VAL A 326 43.88 -6.74 3.09
N ARG A 327 43.84 -8.08 2.99
CA ARG A 327 44.64 -8.84 2.01
C ARG A 327 44.27 -8.49 0.57
N GLY A 328 42.98 -8.48 0.24
CA GLY A 328 42.51 -8.11 -1.10
C GLY A 328 42.93 -6.68 -1.49
N ARG A 329 42.87 -5.74 -0.53
CA ARG A 329 43.30 -4.34 -0.75
C ARG A 329 44.81 -4.25 -0.96
N SER A 330 45.59 -5.01 -0.21
CA SER A 330 47.04 -5.09 -0.37
C SER A 330 47.42 -5.67 -1.74
N ALA A 331 46.74 -6.74 -2.17
CA ALA A 331 46.93 -7.34 -3.49
C ALA A 331 46.67 -6.32 -4.61
N ARG A 332 45.56 -5.59 -4.54
CA ARG A 332 45.21 -4.55 -5.54
C ARG A 332 46.25 -3.44 -5.62
N ARG A 333 46.79 -2.98 -4.48
CA ARG A 333 47.85 -1.95 -4.45
C ARG A 333 49.15 -2.40 -5.12
N ARG A 334 49.42 -3.70 -5.25
CA ARG A 334 50.63 -4.26 -5.86
C ARG A 334 50.51 -4.47 -7.37
N GLN A 335 49.30 -4.45 -7.92
CA GLN A 335 49.06 -4.58 -9.36
C GLN A 335 49.69 -3.41 -10.11
N ARG A 336 50.33 -3.70 -11.24
CA ARG A 336 51.01 -2.74 -12.11
C ARG A 336 50.82 -3.18 -13.56
N LEU A 337 50.58 -2.21 -14.44
CA LEU A 337 50.58 -2.38 -15.89
C LEU A 337 51.21 -1.13 -16.49
N ASP A 338 52.18 -1.29 -17.38
CA ASP A 338 52.92 -0.18 -18.01
C ASP A 338 53.47 0.86 -17.02
N GLY A 339 53.93 0.40 -15.84
CA GLY A 339 54.44 1.25 -14.77
C GLY A 339 53.37 2.06 -14.01
N ARG A 340 52.10 1.98 -14.42
CA ARG A 340 50.99 2.69 -13.76
C ARG A 340 50.57 1.98 -12.48
N SER A 341 50.32 2.77 -11.44
CA SER A 341 49.72 2.31 -10.18
C SER A 341 48.20 2.46 -10.24
N PRO A 342 47.43 1.63 -9.52
CA PRO A 342 45.98 1.71 -9.51
C PRO A 342 45.47 3.06 -8.98
N ASP A 343 44.66 3.75 -9.77
CA ASP A 343 43.91 4.95 -9.37
C ASP A 343 42.42 4.62 -9.22
N HIS A 344 41.95 4.66 -7.97
CA HIS A 344 40.54 4.43 -7.65
C HIS A 344 39.60 5.51 -8.21
N ARG A 345 40.12 6.70 -8.56
CA ARG A 345 39.30 7.80 -9.09
C ARG A 345 38.75 7.47 -10.48
N ALA A 346 39.55 6.84 -11.33
CA ALA A 346 39.15 6.42 -12.68
C ALA A 346 37.90 5.53 -12.64
N ALA A 347 37.93 4.46 -11.85
CA ALA A 347 36.79 3.58 -11.69
C ALA A 347 35.60 4.26 -10.98
N SER A 348 35.85 5.19 -10.04
CA SER A 348 34.77 5.90 -9.34
C SER A 348 33.94 6.81 -10.22
N ALA A 349 34.48 7.28 -11.36
CA ALA A 349 33.76 8.09 -12.33
C ALA A 349 32.67 7.30 -13.09
N LEU A 350 32.80 5.98 -13.14
CA LEU A 350 31.85 5.06 -13.78
C LEU A 350 30.82 4.48 -12.80
N LEU A 351 30.86 4.90 -11.53
CA LEU A 351 29.87 4.50 -10.53
C LEU A 351 28.64 5.41 -10.60
N PRO A 352 27.44 4.86 -10.36
CA PRO A 352 26.23 5.65 -10.34
C PRO A 352 26.21 6.59 -9.13
N PRO A 353 25.40 7.66 -9.19
CA PRO A 353 25.21 8.58 -8.09
C PRO A 353 24.82 7.88 -6.79
N TRP A 354 25.30 8.38 -5.65
CA TRP A 354 25.11 7.74 -4.35
C TRP A 354 23.63 7.61 -3.93
N TRP A 355 22.75 8.46 -4.46
CA TRP A 355 21.31 8.50 -4.17
C TRP A 355 20.49 7.51 -5.02
N LEU A 356 21.01 7.02 -6.14
CA LEU A 356 20.28 6.16 -7.09
C LEU A 356 19.63 4.93 -6.42
N PRO A 357 20.32 4.19 -5.52
CA PRO A 357 19.72 3.00 -4.90
C PRO A 357 18.53 3.32 -4.00
N TYR A 358 18.53 4.51 -3.41
CA TYR A 358 17.46 4.95 -2.53
C TYR A 358 16.28 5.46 -3.36
N ALA A 359 16.56 6.13 -4.50
CA ALA A 359 15.54 6.48 -5.48
C ALA A 359 14.88 5.21 -6.05
N GLN A 360 15.65 4.25 -6.55
CA GLN A 360 15.14 2.96 -7.03
C GLN A 360 14.41 2.17 -5.93
N GLY A 361 14.90 2.21 -4.68
CA GLY A 361 14.21 1.62 -3.54
C GLY A 361 12.85 2.28 -3.28
N ALA A 362 12.81 3.61 -3.29
CA ALA A 362 11.58 4.38 -3.16
C ALA A 362 10.66 4.14 -4.35
N ASP A 363 11.14 4.13 -5.59
CA ASP A 363 10.37 3.88 -6.81
C ASP A 363 9.88 2.44 -6.89
N SER A 364 10.62 1.46 -6.36
CA SER A 364 10.16 0.08 -6.27
C SER A 364 9.08 -0.09 -5.19
N TRP A 365 9.16 0.65 -4.09
CA TRP A 365 8.17 0.62 -3.01
C TRP A 365 6.92 1.42 -3.36
N LEU A 366 7.09 2.65 -3.85
CA LEU A 366 6.04 3.49 -4.43
C LEU A 366 5.46 2.84 -5.67
N GLY A 367 6.26 2.16 -6.48
CA GLY A 367 5.86 1.41 -7.66
C GLY A 367 5.16 0.12 -7.30
N GLN A 368 5.51 -0.56 -6.20
CA GLN A 368 4.72 -1.67 -5.65
C GLN A 368 3.43 -1.18 -5.02
N LEU A 369 3.44 -0.07 -4.28
CA LEU A 369 2.23 0.55 -3.74
C LEU A 369 1.35 1.11 -4.85
N ALA A 370 1.94 1.68 -5.89
CA ALA A 370 1.25 2.25 -7.03
C ALA A 370 0.83 1.16 -8.00
N ALA A 371 1.60 0.09 -8.23
CA ALA A 371 1.18 -1.10 -8.98
C ALA A 371 0.21 -1.93 -8.16
N ASP A 372 0.24 -1.86 -6.84
CA ASP A 372 -0.81 -2.41 -6.01
C ASP A 372 -2.06 -1.54 -6.11
N VAL A 373 -1.95 -0.21 -6.02
CA VAL A 373 -3.07 0.72 -6.18
C VAL A 373 -3.58 0.69 -7.62
N ARG A 374 -2.69 0.48 -8.60
CA ARG A 374 -2.95 0.45 -10.04
C ARG A 374 -3.37 -0.93 -10.48
N ASP A 375 -2.88 -2.05 -9.95
CA ASP A 375 -3.52 -3.37 -10.06
C ASP A 375 -4.82 -3.36 -9.27
N ARG A 376 -4.94 -2.67 -8.14
CA ARG A 376 -6.24 -2.43 -7.46
C ARG A 376 -7.13 -1.47 -8.27
N ALA A 377 -6.57 -0.65 -9.17
CA ALA A 377 -7.27 0.27 -10.07
C ALA A 377 -7.40 -0.27 -11.52
N ALA A 378 -6.72 -1.37 -11.89
CA ALA A 378 -6.59 -2.02 -13.20
C ALA A 378 -7.18 -3.44 -13.19
N THR A 379 -7.15 -4.18 -12.09
CA THR A 379 -8.23 -5.18 -11.79
C THR A 379 -9.57 -4.47 -11.61
N ALA A 380 -9.50 -3.19 -11.26
CA ALA A 380 -10.50 -2.27 -11.68
C ALA A 380 -10.44 -2.16 -13.25
N GLY A 381 -9.57 -1.37 -13.88
CA GLY A 381 -9.56 -0.91 -15.29
C GLY A 381 -9.72 -1.90 -16.45
N SER A 382 -9.24 -3.13 -16.35
CA SER A 382 -9.07 -4.06 -17.47
C SER A 382 -8.90 -5.49 -16.99
N SER A 383 -10.03 -6.20 -16.83
CA SER A 383 -10.03 -7.66 -16.84
C SER A 383 -9.92 -8.15 -18.30
N VAL A 384 -8.73 -8.07 -18.90
CA VAL A 384 -8.41 -9.00 -19.98
C VAL A 384 -8.12 -10.33 -19.31
N ARG A 385 -9.12 -11.20 -19.38
CA ARG A 385 -9.09 -12.57 -18.90
C ARG A 385 -7.98 -13.28 -19.68
N GLN A 386 -6.85 -13.57 -19.05
CA GLN A 386 -5.98 -14.64 -19.52
C GLN A 386 -6.80 -15.93 -19.45
N LEU A 387 -7.26 -16.38 -20.61
CA LEU A 387 -7.91 -17.68 -20.77
C LEU A 387 -6.89 -18.78 -20.42
N PRO A 388 -7.29 -19.82 -19.67
CA PRO A 388 -6.45 -20.99 -19.49
C PRO A 388 -6.29 -21.68 -20.85
N ALA A 389 -5.04 -21.99 -21.21
CA ALA A 389 -4.73 -22.84 -22.35
C ALA A 389 -5.33 -24.24 -22.12
N GLY A 390 -6.55 -24.45 -22.63
CA GLY A 390 -7.18 -25.75 -22.75
C GLY A 390 -6.65 -26.46 -23.99
N ARG A 391 -6.16 -27.69 -23.79
CA ARG A 391 -5.99 -28.68 -24.85
C ARG A 391 -7.35 -28.99 -25.49
N GLY A 392 -7.36 -29.13 -26.83
CA GLY A 392 -8.32 -29.99 -27.54
C GLY A 392 -9.30 -29.28 -28.48
N ASP A 393 -9.08 -29.53 -29.77
CA ASP A 393 -10.01 -29.66 -30.89
C ASP A 393 -10.68 -28.43 -31.55
N GLY A 394 -10.23 -28.17 -32.78
CA GLY A 394 -11.10 -28.22 -33.96
C GLY A 394 -11.89 -26.96 -34.31
N SER A 395 -11.45 -26.30 -35.38
CA SER A 395 -12.17 -25.31 -36.22
C SER A 395 -12.36 -23.90 -35.64
N ALA A 396 -11.41 -23.02 -35.97
CA ALA A 396 -11.64 -21.59 -36.06
C ALA A 396 -11.09 -21.11 -37.41
N LEU A 397 -11.97 -20.48 -38.19
CA LEU A 397 -11.76 -20.03 -39.55
C LEU A 397 -10.48 -19.21 -39.70
N GLU A 398 -9.71 -19.55 -40.74
CA GLU A 398 -8.67 -18.70 -41.30
C GLU A 398 -9.27 -17.36 -41.77
N THR A 399 -8.86 -16.27 -41.14
CA THR A 399 -8.79 -14.96 -41.78
C THR A 399 -7.31 -14.62 -41.92
N GLY A 400 -6.91 -14.27 -43.15
CA GLY A 400 -5.52 -14.09 -43.59
C GLY A 400 -4.71 -13.01 -42.85
N PRO A 401 -3.47 -12.76 -43.31
CA PRO A 401 -2.46 -12.04 -42.55
C PRO A 401 -2.86 -10.57 -42.36
N VAL A 402 -3.09 -10.19 -41.11
CA VAL A 402 -3.26 -8.79 -40.72
C VAL A 402 -1.85 -8.17 -40.62
N PRO A 403 -1.56 -7.01 -41.24
CA PRO A 403 -0.27 -6.33 -41.08
C PRO A 403 -0.06 -5.91 -39.61
N GLU A 404 1.15 -6.13 -39.07
CA GLU A 404 1.56 -5.78 -37.69
C GLU A 404 1.46 -4.27 -37.36
N GLU A 405 1.16 -3.42 -38.35
CA GLU A 405 0.91 -1.98 -38.17
C GLU A 405 -0.46 -1.67 -37.52
N ALA A 406 -1.41 -2.61 -37.55
CA ALA A 406 -2.76 -2.40 -37.01
C ALA A 406 -2.86 -2.56 -35.48
N GLU A 407 -1.86 -3.16 -34.82
CA GLU A 407 -1.89 -3.40 -33.37
C GLU A 407 -1.29 -2.23 -32.55
N ASN A 408 -0.62 -1.28 -33.20
CA ASN A 408 0.09 -0.16 -32.56
C ASN A 408 -0.48 1.24 -32.85
N LEU A 409 -1.66 1.37 -33.46
CA LEU A 409 -2.36 2.65 -33.50
C LEU A 409 -3.10 2.86 -32.16
N PRO A 410 -2.78 3.88 -31.35
CA PRO A 410 -3.58 4.22 -30.19
C PRO A 410 -4.98 4.63 -30.68
N ALA A 411 -5.96 3.76 -30.45
CA ALA A 411 -7.35 4.04 -30.79
C ALA A 411 -7.82 5.36 -30.15
N GLY A 412 -7.92 6.40 -30.98
CA GLY A 412 -8.60 7.68 -30.74
C GLY A 412 -8.17 8.45 -29.50
N ALA A 413 -7.32 9.46 -29.65
CA ALA A 413 -7.07 10.49 -28.63
C ALA A 413 -8.27 11.46 -28.52
N GLY A 414 -9.42 10.96 -28.07
CA GLY A 414 -10.63 11.75 -27.79
C GLY A 414 -10.97 11.76 -26.30
N PRO A 415 -11.69 12.79 -25.80
CA PRO A 415 -12.06 12.89 -24.38
C PRO A 415 -12.87 11.67 -23.90
N VAL A 416 -13.67 11.05 -24.78
CA VAL A 416 -14.45 9.85 -24.47
C VAL A 416 -13.56 8.61 -24.20
N SER A 417 -12.48 8.43 -24.96
CA SER A 417 -11.53 7.32 -24.73
C SER A 417 -10.69 7.55 -23.47
N TRP A 418 -10.42 8.81 -23.13
CA TRP A 418 -9.76 9.19 -21.88
C TRP A 418 -10.65 8.90 -20.67
N VAL A 419 -11.93 9.29 -20.70
CA VAL A 419 -12.91 9.00 -19.63
C VAL A 419 -13.11 7.50 -19.44
N ARG A 420 -13.18 6.72 -20.53
CA ARG A 420 -13.28 5.25 -20.45
C ARG A 420 -12.05 4.60 -19.82
N ARG A 421 -10.85 5.17 -19.99
CA ARG A 421 -9.62 4.70 -19.35
C ARG A 421 -9.51 5.14 -17.89
N HIS A 422 -10.00 6.34 -17.56
CA HIS A 422 -9.88 6.97 -16.24
C HIS A 422 -11.23 7.14 -15.54
N GLN A 423 -12.07 6.10 -15.57
CA GLN A 423 -13.44 6.13 -15.03
C GLN A 423 -13.52 6.58 -13.56
N LEU A 424 -12.59 6.15 -12.71
CA LEU A 424 -12.56 6.57 -11.30
C LEU A 424 -12.32 8.08 -11.17
N LEU A 425 -11.35 8.62 -11.91
CA LEU A 425 -11.01 10.04 -11.88
C LEU A 425 -12.17 10.89 -12.43
N ALA A 426 -12.78 10.46 -13.54
CA ALA A 426 -13.93 11.15 -14.12
C ALA A 426 -15.12 11.16 -13.14
N LEU A 427 -15.40 10.02 -12.51
CA LEU A 427 -16.46 9.86 -11.51
C LEU A 427 -16.24 10.75 -10.28
N THR A 428 -15.04 10.71 -9.68
CA THR A 428 -14.76 11.51 -8.48
C THR A 428 -14.72 13.00 -8.80
N THR A 429 -14.25 13.39 -9.98
CA THR A 429 -14.29 14.80 -10.43
C THR A 429 -15.74 15.27 -10.61
N LEU A 430 -16.58 14.49 -11.28
CA LEU A 430 -18.00 14.79 -11.43
C LEU A 430 -18.69 14.96 -10.07
N LEU A 431 -18.53 13.99 -9.17
CA LEU A 431 -19.14 14.04 -7.84
C LEU A 431 -18.57 15.18 -6.98
N ALA A 432 -17.29 15.51 -7.12
CA ALA A 432 -16.70 16.67 -6.43
C ALA A 432 -17.30 17.99 -6.90
N VAL A 433 -17.56 18.15 -8.20
CA VAL A 433 -18.27 19.32 -8.74
C VAL A 433 -19.70 19.36 -8.21
N LEU A 434 -20.42 18.24 -8.22
CA LEU A 434 -21.78 18.17 -7.67
C LEU A 434 -21.81 18.49 -6.17
N ALA A 435 -20.84 17.99 -5.40
CA ALA A 435 -20.70 18.29 -3.98
C ALA A 435 -20.50 19.79 -3.75
N LEU A 436 -19.56 20.43 -4.47
CA LEU A 436 -19.32 21.88 -4.38
C LEU A 436 -20.57 22.71 -4.67
N VAL A 437 -21.38 22.31 -5.65
CA VAL A 437 -22.63 23.01 -5.99
C VAL A 437 -23.70 22.75 -4.94
N ALA A 438 -23.86 21.49 -4.49
CA ALA A 438 -24.85 21.12 -3.49
C ALA A 438 -24.57 21.79 -2.13
N THR A 439 -23.30 21.89 -1.73
CA THR A 439 -22.89 22.51 -0.46
C THR A 439 -22.50 23.98 -0.60
N ARG A 440 -22.92 24.66 -1.67
CA ARG A 440 -22.54 26.06 -1.96
C ARG A 440 -22.82 27.04 -0.82
N GLY A 441 -23.87 26.81 -0.01
CA GLY A 441 -24.20 27.64 1.15
C GLY A 441 -23.33 27.38 2.39
N LEU A 442 -22.51 26.32 2.38
CA LEU A 442 -21.68 25.88 3.50
C LEU A 442 -20.18 26.13 3.25
N HIS A 443 -19.83 26.73 2.12
CA HIS A 443 -18.48 27.22 1.85
C HIS A 443 -18.35 28.68 2.33
N GLY A 444 -17.29 28.99 3.09
CA GLY A 444 -17.09 30.32 3.63
C GLY A 444 -16.20 30.35 4.87
N ALA A 445 -16.13 31.51 5.53
CA ALA A 445 -15.40 31.68 6.78
C ALA A 445 -16.20 31.13 7.98
N GLY A 446 -15.48 30.63 9.00
CA GLY A 446 -16.07 30.02 10.19
C GLY A 446 -15.96 28.49 10.20
N PHE A 447 -16.42 27.88 11.29
CA PHE A 447 -16.38 26.43 11.50
C PHE A 447 -17.76 25.83 11.25
N LEU A 448 -17.80 24.63 10.66
CA LEU A 448 -19.04 23.87 10.55
C LEU A 448 -19.53 23.51 11.95
N ARG A 449 -20.80 23.80 12.21
CA ARG A 449 -21.50 23.50 13.47
C ARG A 449 -22.98 23.25 13.18
N GLY A 450 -23.61 22.33 13.90
CA GLY A 450 -25.04 22.05 13.74
C GLY A 450 -25.39 20.59 13.98
N GLY A 451 -26.64 20.32 14.38
CA GLY A 451 -27.10 18.98 14.74
C GLY A 451 -26.20 18.31 15.78
N SER A 452 -25.70 17.12 15.48
CA SER A 452 -24.79 16.35 16.36
C SER A 452 -23.30 16.75 16.27
N LEU A 453 -22.94 17.75 15.44
CA LEU A 453 -21.54 18.16 15.24
C LEU A 453 -21.08 19.20 16.28
N LEU A 454 -20.13 18.80 17.14
CA LEU A 454 -19.40 19.72 18.00
C LEU A 454 -18.40 20.59 17.21
N PRO A 455 -18.08 21.81 17.70
CA PRO A 455 -17.05 22.65 17.13
C PRO A 455 -15.72 21.89 16.96
N VAL A 456 -15.19 21.90 15.74
CA VAL A 456 -13.92 21.24 15.42
C VAL A 456 -12.76 22.08 15.97
N PRO A 457 -11.74 21.46 16.60
CA PRO A 457 -10.58 22.20 17.07
C PRO A 457 -9.86 22.96 15.95
N GLY A 458 -9.18 24.05 16.31
CA GLY A 458 -8.42 24.87 15.35
C GLY A 458 -7.17 24.15 14.81
N SER A 459 -6.64 23.16 15.54
CA SER A 459 -5.43 22.43 15.18
C SER A 459 -5.52 20.96 15.55
N THR A 460 -4.95 20.11 14.69
CA THR A 460 -4.80 18.67 14.92
C THR A 460 -4.00 18.34 16.18
N ARG A 461 -3.11 19.25 16.65
CA ARG A 461 -2.35 19.06 17.89
C ARG A 461 -3.26 18.84 19.09
N GLN A 462 -4.44 19.47 19.11
CA GLN A 462 -5.40 19.32 20.21
C GLN A 462 -6.02 17.93 20.24
N TRP A 463 -6.28 17.29 19.09
CA TRP A 463 -6.70 15.88 19.05
C TRP A 463 -5.59 14.93 19.51
N TRP A 464 -4.33 15.19 19.14
CA TRP A 464 -3.21 14.39 19.66
C TRP A 464 -3.03 14.55 21.18
N GLN A 465 -3.19 15.76 21.70
CA GLN A 465 -3.19 16.02 23.14
C GLN A 465 -4.34 15.28 23.82
N LEU A 466 -5.56 15.44 23.33
CA LEU A 466 -6.73 14.74 23.84
C LEU A 466 -6.57 13.22 23.82
N TYR A 467 -5.93 12.65 22.80
CA TYR A 467 -5.74 11.20 22.74
C TYR A 467 -4.63 10.69 23.67
N THR A 468 -3.56 11.48 23.86
CA THR A 468 -2.37 11.05 24.62
C THR A 468 -2.40 11.42 26.10
N GLU A 469 -3.24 12.39 26.47
CA GLU A 469 -3.45 12.78 27.87
C GLU A 469 -4.10 11.63 28.66
N THR A 470 -3.69 11.51 29.92
CA THR A 470 -4.24 10.53 30.86
C THR A 470 -5.36 11.11 31.72
N TRP A 471 -5.40 12.43 31.84
CA TRP A 471 -6.39 13.17 32.59
C TRP A 471 -6.88 14.32 31.71
N HIS A 472 -8.18 14.39 31.50
CA HIS A 472 -8.81 15.34 30.61
C HIS A 472 -9.59 16.37 31.40
N ARG A 473 -9.44 17.63 31.01
CA ARG A 473 -10.03 18.78 31.70
C ARG A 473 -11.40 19.14 31.12
N VAL A 474 -12.30 18.17 31.05
CA VAL A 474 -13.67 18.35 30.55
C VAL A 474 -14.64 18.22 31.71
N GLY A 475 -15.60 19.15 31.84
CA GLY A 475 -16.51 19.21 33.00
C GLY A 475 -15.77 19.35 34.33
N LEU A 476 -15.98 18.41 35.25
CA LEU A 476 -15.27 18.33 36.54
C LEU A 476 -13.86 17.71 36.43
N GLY A 477 -13.52 17.10 35.29
CA GLY A 477 -12.30 16.32 35.05
C GLY A 477 -12.63 14.85 34.85
N SER A 478 -11.92 14.17 33.93
CA SER A 478 -12.13 12.75 33.64
C SER A 478 -10.82 12.02 33.38
N ASP A 479 -10.70 10.80 33.90
CA ASP A 479 -9.65 9.83 33.61
C ASP A 479 -10.04 8.83 32.51
N ALA A 480 -11.21 9.00 31.88
CA ALA A 480 -11.67 8.10 30.83
C ALA A 480 -10.72 8.09 29.63
N PRO A 481 -10.55 6.95 28.93
CA PRO A 481 -9.80 6.90 27.68
C PRO A 481 -10.54 7.67 26.58
N ALA A 482 -9.80 8.53 25.87
CA ALA A 482 -10.33 9.23 24.71
C ALA A 482 -10.85 8.25 23.64
N ALA A 483 -11.91 8.65 22.94
CA ALA A 483 -12.49 7.82 21.90
C ALA A 483 -11.49 7.57 20.76
N PRO A 484 -11.37 6.33 20.24
CA PRO A 484 -10.39 5.99 19.22
C PRO A 484 -10.54 6.75 17.90
N TYR A 485 -11.75 7.23 17.57
CA TYR A 485 -11.94 8.03 16.36
C TYR A 485 -11.14 9.34 16.39
N VAL A 486 -10.85 9.88 17.59
CA VAL A 486 -10.01 11.08 17.75
C VAL A 486 -8.62 10.85 17.19
N ALA A 487 -8.03 9.67 17.40
CA ALA A 487 -6.74 9.32 16.80
C ALA A 487 -6.83 9.22 15.27
N VAL A 488 -7.93 8.70 14.73
CA VAL A 488 -8.14 8.61 13.28
C VAL A 488 -8.25 10.02 12.66
N LEU A 489 -9.02 10.91 13.30
CA LEU A 489 -9.12 12.31 12.91
C LEU A 489 -7.78 13.04 13.06
N ALA A 490 -6.99 12.74 14.10
CA ALA A 490 -5.66 13.29 14.31
C ALA A 490 -4.68 12.89 13.20
N VAL A 491 -4.68 11.62 12.79
CA VAL A 491 -3.86 11.15 11.66
C VAL A 491 -4.28 11.84 10.36
N ALA A 492 -5.58 11.88 10.06
CA ALA A 492 -6.11 12.55 8.87
C ALA A 492 -5.76 14.05 8.86
N GLY A 493 -5.92 14.74 9.99
CA GLY A 493 -5.56 16.15 10.14
C GLY A 493 -4.06 16.41 10.04
N THR A 494 -3.22 15.44 10.42
CA THR A 494 -1.76 15.55 10.29
C THR A 494 -1.34 15.45 8.82
N MET A 495 -1.99 14.56 8.05
CA MET A 495 -1.82 14.48 6.59
C MET A 495 -2.26 15.77 5.87
N LEU A 496 -3.25 16.47 6.44
CA LEU A 496 -3.75 17.77 5.94
C LEU A 496 -3.01 18.97 6.54
N LEU A 497 -1.72 18.82 6.84
CA LEU A 497 -0.83 19.89 7.35
C LEU A 497 -1.31 20.52 8.66
N GLY A 498 -1.96 19.75 9.54
CA GLY A 498 -2.39 20.20 10.86
C GLY A 498 -3.74 20.92 10.91
N LYS A 499 -4.49 20.95 9.79
CA LYS A 499 -5.80 21.62 9.68
C LYS A 499 -6.94 20.67 10.05
N ALA A 500 -7.37 20.69 11.31
CA ALA A 500 -8.44 19.82 11.81
C ALA A 500 -9.82 20.13 11.20
N TRP A 501 -10.16 21.42 11.02
CA TRP A 501 -11.42 21.84 10.37
C TRP A 501 -11.59 21.26 8.95
N LEU A 502 -10.49 21.10 8.21
CA LEU A 502 -10.53 20.57 6.86
C LEU A 502 -10.93 19.08 6.84
N VAL A 503 -10.62 18.33 7.91
CA VAL A 503 -11.03 16.93 8.04
C VAL A 503 -12.56 16.83 8.11
N ALA A 504 -13.19 17.67 8.93
CA ALA A 504 -14.64 17.71 9.07
C ALA A 504 -15.33 18.19 7.79
N ASP A 505 -14.79 19.23 7.14
CA ASP A 505 -15.28 19.72 5.84
C ASP A 505 -15.22 18.61 4.77
N LEU A 506 -14.10 17.90 4.66
CA LEU A 506 -13.97 16.79 3.70
C LEU A 506 -14.90 15.63 4.02
N LEU A 507 -15.07 15.31 5.30
CA LEU A 507 -15.91 14.20 5.70
C LEU A 507 -17.40 14.47 5.47
N LEU A 508 -17.89 15.65 5.86
CA LEU A 508 -19.31 16.00 5.78
C LEU A 508 -19.71 16.53 4.40
N LEU A 509 -18.91 17.41 3.78
CA LEU A 509 -19.26 18.03 2.50
C LEU A 509 -18.86 17.15 1.31
N PHE A 510 -17.71 16.45 1.41
CA PHE A 510 -17.21 15.56 0.35
C PHE A 510 -17.38 14.07 0.66
N GLY A 511 -18.09 13.72 1.74
CA GLY A 511 -18.45 12.34 2.09
C GLY A 511 -19.02 11.52 0.92
N PRO A 512 -20.01 12.03 0.14
CA PRO A 512 -20.52 11.35 -1.06
C PRO A 512 -19.44 10.97 -2.06
N VAL A 513 -18.44 11.83 -2.24
CA VAL A 513 -17.32 11.63 -3.18
C VAL A 513 -16.37 10.55 -2.67
N LEU A 514 -15.98 10.66 -1.39
CA LEU A 514 -15.06 9.73 -0.74
C LEU A 514 -15.66 8.32 -0.64
N GLY A 515 -16.94 8.23 -0.24
CA GLY A 515 -17.71 7.00 -0.19
C GLY A 515 -17.88 6.37 -1.58
N ALA A 516 -18.22 7.16 -2.60
CA ALA A 516 -18.35 6.67 -3.98
C ALA A 516 -17.03 6.14 -4.55
N ALA A 517 -15.90 6.78 -4.25
CA ALA A 517 -14.59 6.28 -4.66
C ALA A 517 -14.32 4.88 -4.07
N GLY A 518 -14.60 4.70 -2.77
CA GLY A 518 -14.52 3.39 -2.12
C GLY A 518 -15.50 2.38 -2.73
N ALA A 519 -16.75 2.78 -2.97
CA ALA A 519 -17.80 1.94 -3.55
C ALA A 519 -17.47 1.49 -4.97
N TYR A 520 -16.88 2.37 -5.78
CA TYR A 520 -16.39 2.03 -7.12
C TYR A 520 -15.33 0.92 -7.05
N VAL A 521 -14.32 1.09 -6.19
CA VAL A 521 -13.24 0.12 -6.03
C VAL A 521 -13.78 -1.22 -5.49
N ALA A 522 -14.72 -1.20 -4.56
CA ALA A 522 -15.37 -2.40 -4.05
C ALA A 522 -16.22 -3.10 -5.15
N ALA A 523 -17.06 -2.34 -5.85
CA ALA A 523 -17.96 -2.86 -6.88
C ALA A 523 -17.21 -3.52 -8.05
N ARG A 524 -16.01 -3.02 -8.41
CA ARG A 524 -15.18 -3.62 -9.47
C ARG A 524 -14.66 -5.01 -9.15
N ARG A 525 -14.56 -5.37 -7.87
CA ARG A 525 -14.24 -6.74 -7.45
C ARG A 525 -15.47 -7.64 -7.38
N LEU A 526 -16.64 -7.06 -7.19
CA LEU A 526 -17.89 -7.77 -6.91
C LEU A 526 -18.68 -8.14 -8.17
N VAL A 527 -18.52 -7.37 -9.25
CA VAL A 527 -19.40 -7.37 -10.42
C VAL A 527 -18.60 -7.24 -11.71
N ALA A 528 -19.03 -7.91 -12.78
CA ALA A 528 -18.38 -7.87 -14.08
C ALA A 528 -18.86 -6.67 -14.94
N GLY A 529 -17.92 -6.10 -15.70
CA GLY A 529 -18.18 -5.04 -16.69
C GLY A 529 -17.79 -3.62 -16.25
N GLN A 530 -17.70 -2.70 -17.22
CA GLN A 530 -17.16 -1.35 -17.02
C GLN A 530 -18.20 -0.33 -16.50
N VAL A 531 -19.50 -0.57 -16.70
CA VAL A 531 -20.56 0.42 -16.42
C VAL A 531 -21.21 0.23 -15.05
N LEU A 532 -21.36 -1.01 -14.61
CA LEU A 532 -22.09 -1.32 -13.38
C LEU A 532 -21.39 -0.86 -12.10
N PRO A 533 -20.04 -0.91 -12.01
CA PRO A 533 -19.33 -0.30 -10.89
C PRO A 533 -19.48 1.23 -10.82
N VAL A 534 -19.58 1.91 -11.99
CA VAL A 534 -19.85 3.36 -12.04
C VAL A 534 -21.25 3.65 -11.49
N TRP A 535 -22.26 2.90 -11.95
CA TRP A 535 -23.62 3.02 -11.42
C TRP A 535 -23.68 2.74 -9.92
N ALA A 536 -23.05 1.68 -9.43
CA ALA A 536 -23.04 1.35 -8.01
C ALA A 536 -22.41 2.48 -7.18
N ALA A 537 -21.34 3.11 -7.66
CA ALA A 537 -20.71 4.23 -6.98
C ALA A 537 -21.56 5.50 -6.98
N LEU A 538 -22.21 5.84 -8.10
CA LEU A 538 -23.15 6.97 -8.19
C LEU A 538 -24.37 6.76 -7.28
N SER A 539 -24.93 5.55 -7.26
CA SER A 539 -26.04 5.18 -6.39
C SER A 539 -25.63 5.19 -4.91
N TYR A 540 -24.40 4.81 -4.59
CA TYR A 540 -23.85 4.94 -3.23
C TYR A 540 -23.77 6.41 -2.80
N ALA A 541 -23.24 7.30 -3.66
CA ALA A 541 -23.23 8.74 -3.43
C ALA A 541 -24.65 9.28 -3.21
N CYS A 542 -25.60 8.83 -4.02
CA CYS A 542 -27.02 9.19 -3.93
C CYS A 542 -27.63 8.79 -2.57
N VAL A 543 -27.39 7.56 -2.10
CA VAL A 543 -27.86 7.11 -0.78
C VAL A 543 -27.34 8.03 0.33
N LEU A 544 -26.05 8.37 0.30
CA LEU A 544 -25.47 9.27 1.30
C LEU A 544 -26.06 10.69 1.20
N ALA A 545 -26.17 11.24 -0.01
CA ALA A 545 -26.73 12.56 -0.24
C ALA A 545 -28.19 12.71 0.23
N VAL A 546 -29.01 11.67 0.06
CA VAL A 546 -30.45 11.69 0.40
C VAL A 546 -30.72 11.37 1.88
N SER A 547 -29.76 10.75 2.57
CA SER A 547 -29.93 10.22 3.93
C SER A 547 -30.14 11.27 5.03
N GLY A 548 -29.74 12.53 4.80
CA GLY A 548 -29.77 13.59 5.81
C GLY A 548 -28.59 13.58 6.80
N VAL A 549 -27.77 12.52 6.81
CA VAL A 549 -26.66 12.30 7.77
C VAL A 549 -25.65 13.46 7.79
N ALA A 550 -25.21 13.93 6.62
CA ALA A 550 -24.24 15.02 6.53
C ALA A 550 -24.79 16.35 7.04
N VAL A 551 -26.07 16.60 6.79
CA VAL A 551 -26.79 17.82 7.15
C VAL A 551 -27.17 17.83 8.64
N GLY A 552 -27.45 16.67 9.23
CA GLY A 552 -27.63 16.49 10.68
C GLY A 552 -26.33 16.49 11.48
N GLY A 553 -25.16 16.59 10.84
CA GLY A 553 -23.87 16.64 11.53
C GLY A 553 -23.42 15.32 12.16
N HIS A 554 -23.95 14.18 11.69
CA HIS A 554 -23.66 12.84 12.23
C HIS A 554 -22.29 12.33 11.74
N VAL A 555 -21.22 12.74 12.43
CA VAL A 555 -19.83 12.43 12.07
C VAL A 555 -19.56 10.92 12.06
N GLY A 556 -20.12 10.18 13.02
CA GLY A 556 -20.01 8.72 13.11
C GLY A 556 -20.53 8.03 11.86
N THR A 557 -21.82 8.20 11.54
CA THR A 557 -22.43 7.62 10.34
C THR A 557 -21.82 8.17 9.04
N ALA A 558 -21.40 9.43 8.97
CA ALA A 558 -20.70 9.99 7.81
C ALA A 558 -19.35 9.29 7.56
N ALA A 559 -18.55 9.07 8.62
CA ALA A 559 -17.32 8.28 8.55
C ALA A 559 -17.60 6.83 8.17
N ALA A 560 -18.66 6.23 8.71
CA ALA A 560 -19.07 4.89 8.34
C ALA A 560 -19.36 4.76 6.84
N MET A 561 -19.99 5.76 6.21
CA MET A 561 -20.23 5.75 4.76
C MET A 561 -18.94 5.86 3.93
N VAL A 562 -17.90 6.49 4.45
CA VAL A 562 -16.60 6.51 3.77
C VAL A 562 -15.87 5.18 3.94
N VAL A 563 -15.92 4.57 5.13
CA VAL A 563 -15.15 3.36 5.48
C VAL A 563 -15.82 2.06 5.01
N LEU A 564 -17.16 1.99 5.03
CA LEU A 564 -17.93 0.77 4.76
C LEU A 564 -17.60 0.13 3.39
N PRO A 565 -17.47 0.87 2.28
CA PRO A 565 -17.06 0.27 1.01
C PRO A 565 -15.66 -0.39 1.06
N TRP A 566 -14.73 0.19 1.82
CA TRP A 566 -13.40 -0.39 2.00
C TRP A 566 -13.43 -1.65 2.86
N LEU A 567 -14.30 -1.70 3.87
CA LEU A 567 -14.58 -2.91 4.64
C LEU A 567 -15.14 -4.02 3.75
N VAL A 568 -16.15 -3.71 2.91
CA VAL A 568 -16.70 -4.67 1.94
C VAL A 568 -15.59 -5.19 1.02
N ARG A 569 -14.76 -4.30 0.47
CA ARG A 569 -13.62 -4.67 -0.39
C ARG A 569 -12.62 -5.59 0.32
N ALA A 570 -12.31 -5.31 1.59
CA ALA A 570 -11.38 -6.10 2.39
C ALA A 570 -11.94 -7.49 2.72
N ALA A 571 -13.28 -7.59 2.88
CA ALA A 571 -13.98 -8.82 3.19
C ALA A 571 -14.20 -9.76 1.97
N VAL A 572 -14.15 -9.26 0.72
CA VAL A 572 -14.39 -10.09 -0.49
C VAL A 572 -13.53 -11.36 -0.53
N PRO A 573 -12.20 -11.33 -0.29
CA PRO A 573 -11.38 -12.53 -0.33
C PRO A 573 -11.71 -13.55 0.77
N LEU A 574 -12.42 -13.15 1.84
CA LEU A 574 -12.93 -14.07 2.86
C LEU A 574 -14.13 -14.88 2.36
N ALA A 575 -14.88 -14.35 1.38
CA ALA A 575 -16.01 -15.03 0.74
C ALA A 575 -15.57 -15.95 -0.42
N ASP A 576 -14.54 -15.57 -1.17
CA ASP A 576 -14.05 -16.28 -2.36
C ASP A 576 -13.41 -17.65 -2.06
N VAL A 577 -13.32 -18.50 -3.10
CA VAL A 577 -12.92 -19.93 -3.00
C VAL A 577 -11.44 -20.18 -3.31
N THR A 578 -10.67 -19.16 -3.66
CA THR A 578 -9.27 -19.33 -4.04
C THR A 578 -8.38 -19.73 -2.85
N PRO A 579 -7.69 -20.89 -2.90
CA PRO A 579 -6.74 -21.29 -1.86
C PRO A 579 -5.51 -20.36 -1.87
N GLY A 580 -5.10 -19.84 -0.70
CA GLY A 580 -3.72 -19.35 -0.54
C GLY A 580 -3.45 -18.07 0.26
N THR A 581 -4.44 -17.21 0.57
CA THR A 581 -4.15 -15.98 1.38
C THR A 581 -5.23 -15.61 2.41
N PRO A 582 -5.74 -16.56 3.23
CA PRO A 582 -6.89 -16.29 4.08
C PRO A 582 -6.54 -15.32 5.24
N TRP A 583 -5.33 -15.39 5.81
CA TRP A 583 -4.94 -14.57 6.98
C TRP A 583 -4.78 -13.09 6.69
N GLY A 584 -4.11 -12.71 5.58
CA GLY A 584 -3.92 -11.30 5.22
C GLY A 584 -5.26 -10.58 4.99
N ALA A 585 -6.23 -11.27 4.40
CA ALA A 585 -7.60 -10.76 4.24
C ALA A 585 -8.34 -10.61 5.57
N GLY A 586 -8.13 -11.54 6.52
CA GLY A 586 -8.66 -11.44 7.88
C GLY A 586 -8.13 -10.21 8.62
N PHE A 587 -6.82 -9.99 8.60
CA PHE A 587 -6.20 -8.78 9.18
C PHE A 587 -6.65 -7.50 8.47
N ALA A 588 -6.71 -7.49 7.13
CA ALA A 588 -7.18 -6.33 6.38
C ALA A 588 -8.63 -5.97 6.74
N THR A 589 -9.52 -6.98 6.79
CA THR A 589 -10.92 -6.81 7.18
C THR A 589 -11.03 -6.31 8.62
N GLY A 590 -10.28 -6.92 9.54
CA GLY A 590 -10.23 -6.52 10.94
C GLY A 590 -9.75 -5.09 11.14
N VAL A 591 -8.69 -4.66 10.45
CA VAL A 591 -8.18 -3.28 10.52
C VAL A 591 -9.22 -2.27 10.02
N THR A 592 -9.85 -2.55 8.87
CA THR A 592 -10.94 -1.69 8.36
C THR A 592 -12.16 -1.69 9.26
N LEU A 593 -12.48 -2.82 9.90
CA LEU A 593 -13.56 -2.93 10.86
C LEU A 593 -13.22 -2.15 12.14
N SER A 594 -11.99 -2.18 12.62
CA SER A 594 -11.55 -1.37 13.77
C SER A 594 -11.67 0.12 13.50
N LEU A 595 -11.35 0.57 12.29
CA LEU A 595 -11.58 1.96 11.87
C LEU A 595 -13.08 2.30 11.89
N LEU A 596 -13.95 1.41 11.41
CA LEU A 596 -15.39 1.62 11.45
C LEU A 596 -15.93 1.65 12.90
N VAL A 597 -15.51 0.70 13.74
CA VAL A 597 -15.91 0.57 15.15
C VAL A 597 -15.46 1.75 15.99
N ALA A 598 -14.33 2.38 15.64
CA ALA A 598 -13.87 3.60 16.29
C ALA A 598 -14.90 4.74 16.19
N PHE A 599 -15.60 4.86 15.05
CA PHE A 599 -16.65 5.86 14.82
C PHE A 599 -18.06 5.38 15.18
N VAL A 600 -18.36 4.11 14.90
CA VAL A 600 -19.68 3.51 15.14
C VAL A 600 -19.49 2.16 15.85
N PRO A 601 -19.50 2.14 17.18
CA PRO A 601 -19.30 0.91 17.97
C PRO A 601 -20.26 -0.22 17.61
N LEU A 602 -21.51 0.13 17.28
CA LEU A 602 -22.57 -0.80 16.83
C LEU A 602 -22.18 -1.64 15.60
N ALA A 603 -21.19 -1.19 14.82
CA ALA A 603 -20.68 -1.96 13.70
C ALA A 603 -20.03 -3.28 14.11
N TRP A 604 -19.47 -3.37 15.33
CA TRP A 604 -18.83 -4.59 15.82
C TRP A 604 -19.81 -5.76 16.00
N PRO A 605 -20.90 -5.65 16.80
CA PRO A 605 -21.84 -6.75 16.98
C PRO A 605 -22.55 -7.13 15.67
N MET A 606 -22.83 -6.16 14.79
CA MET A 606 -23.39 -6.44 13.46
C MET A 606 -22.42 -7.23 12.58
N ALA A 607 -21.15 -6.81 12.50
CA ALA A 607 -20.12 -7.53 11.76
C ALA A 607 -19.84 -8.91 12.37
N ALA A 608 -19.90 -9.05 13.69
CA ALA A 608 -19.78 -10.32 14.40
C ALA A 608 -20.93 -11.27 14.03
N ALA A 609 -22.18 -10.80 13.95
CA ALA A 609 -23.34 -11.61 13.55
C ALA A 609 -23.23 -12.09 12.08
N VAL A 610 -22.80 -11.20 11.16
CA VAL A 610 -22.54 -11.57 9.76
C VAL A 610 -21.37 -12.56 9.67
N GLY A 611 -20.28 -12.30 10.39
CA GLY A 611 -19.09 -13.16 10.44
C GLY A 611 -19.40 -14.54 11.02
N LEU A 612 -20.17 -14.61 12.11
CA LEU A 612 -20.61 -15.87 12.71
C LEU A 612 -21.50 -16.67 11.74
N SER A 613 -22.41 -16.01 11.03
CA SER A 613 -23.21 -16.64 9.98
C SER A 613 -22.31 -17.24 8.88
N ALA A 614 -21.26 -16.52 8.46
CA ALA A 614 -20.28 -17.03 7.50
C ALA A 614 -19.43 -18.19 8.06
N VAL A 615 -19.08 -18.18 9.35
CA VAL A 615 -18.41 -19.30 10.03
C VAL A 615 -19.31 -20.52 10.10
N VAL A 616 -20.59 -20.37 10.44
CA VAL A 616 -21.58 -21.47 10.44
C VAL A 616 -21.67 -22.08 9.04
N VAL A 617 -21.77 -21.26 8.00
CA VAL A 617 -21.74 -21.74 6.61
C VAL A 617 -20.43 -22.46 6.29
N ALA A 618 -19.27 -21.95 6.73
CA ALA A 618 -17.98 -22.59 6.53
C ALA A 618 -17.89 -23.95 7.25
N VAL A 619 -18.42 -24.06 8.46
CA VAL A 619 -18.48 -25.31 9.23
C VAL A 619 -19.40 -26.33 8.56
N VAL A 620 -20.62 -25.92 8.20
CA VAL A 620 -21.61 -26.78 7.52
C VAL A 620 -21.10 -27.27 6.17
N THR A 621 -20.34 -26.42 5.44
CA THR A 621 -19.73 -26.78 4.15
C THR A 621 -18.36 -27.47 4.28
N ARG A 622 -17.92 -27.82 5.50
CA ARG A 622 -16.61 -28.45 5.80
C ARG A 622 -15.38 -27.66 5.32
N ARG A 623 -15.47 -26.33 5.27
CA ARG A 623 -14.41 -25.39 4.87
C ARG A 623 -13.76 -24.70 6.07
N PHE A 624 -13.27 -25.48 7.03
CA PHE A 624 -12.75 -24.98 8.33
C PHE A 624 -11.62 -23.96 8.22
N HIS A 625 -10.79 -24.03 7.17
CA HIS A 625 -9.70 -23.08 6.92
C HIS A 625 -10.18 -21.61 6.79
N ARG A 626 -11.49 -21.37 6.57
CA ARG A 626 -12.09 -20.03 6.50
C ARG A 626 -12.47 -19.45 7.85
N ALA A 627 -12.67 -20.28 8.86
CA ALA A 627 -13.16 -19.81 10.15
C ALA A 627 -12.13 -18.92 10.85
N ALA A 628 -10.86 -19.33 10.89
CA ALA A 628 -9.81 -18.60 11.60
C ALA A 628 -9.63 -17.14 11.11
N PRO A 629 -9.56 -16.84 9.80
CA PRO A 629 -9.49 -15.45 9.34
C PRO A 629 -10.72 -14.61 9.61
N ILE A 630 -11.92 -15.20 9.52
CA ILE A 630 -13.17 -14.50 9.83
C ILE A 630 -13.21 -14.15 11.33
N LEU A 631 -12.85 -15.11 12.19
CA LEU A 631 -12.72 -14.88 13.63
C LEU A 631 -11.64 -13.85 13.94
N THR A 632 -10.52 -13.84 13.21
CA THR A 632 -9.47 -12.83 13.35
C THR A 632 -10.03 -11.45 13.00
N ALA A 633 -10.79 -11.31 11.92
CA ALA A 633 -11.40 -10.04 11.52
C ALA A 633 -12.37 -9.50 12.59
N VAL A 634 -13.14 -10.38 13.24
CA VAL A 634 -14.12 -10.00 14.28
C VAL A 634 -13.45 -9.71 15.64
N ALA A 635 -12.35 -10.39 15.96
CA ALA A 635 -11.62 -10.20 17.21
C ALA A 635 -10.72 -8.94 17.20
N LEU A 636 -10.20 -8.55 16.04
CA LEU A 636 -9.21 -7.49 15.93
C LEU A 636 -9.69 -6.09 16.40
N PRO A 637 -10.96 -5.67 16.20
CA PRO A 637 -11.49 -4.44 16.78
C PRO A 637 -11.39 -4.37 18.29
N ILE A 638 -11.65 -5.48 18.99
CA ILE A 638 -11.55 -5.51 20.46
C ILE A 638 -10.09 -5.31 20.89
N VAL A 639 -9.14 -5.92 20.19
CA VAL A 639 -7.70 -5.85 20.51
C VAL A 639 -7.10 -4.48 20.15
N LEU A 640 -7.37 -3.97 18.94
CA LEU A 640 -6.77 -2.73 18.44
C LEU A 640 -7.30 -1.47 19.12
N LEU A 641 -8.49 -1.55 19.73
CA LEU A 641 -9.13 -0.44 20.42
C LEU A 641 -8.99 -0.52 21.94
N LEU A 642 -8.13 -1.41 22.47
CA LEU A 642 -7.77 -1.40 23.88
C LEU A 642 -7.06 -0.09 24.28
N PRO A 643 -7.32 0.47 25.47
CA PRO A 643 -8.22 -0.06 26.51
C PRO A 643 -9.69 0.36 26.34
N TRP A 644 -10.02 1.24 25.38
CA TRP A 644 -11.37 1.78 25.19
C TRP A 644 -12.43 0.71 24.97
N SER A 645 -12.11 -0.38 24.26
CA SER A 645 -13.04 -1.51 24.06
C SER A 645 -13.47 -2.23 25.35
N LEU A 646 -12.70 -2.13 26.45
CA LEU A 646 -13.10 -2.70 27.75
C LEU A 646 -14.31 -1.99 28.35
N ARG A 647 -14.57 -0.74 27.96
CA ARG A 647 -15.72 0.04 28.42
C ARG A 647 -17.06 -0.55 27.99
N PHE A 648 -17.07 -1.40 26.95
CA PHE A 648 -18.26 -2.13 26.54
C PHE A 648 -18.66 -3.24 27.52
N LEU A 649 -17.70 -3.75 28.30
CA LEU A 649 -17.98 -4.73 29.36
C LEU A 649 -18.58 -4.07 30.60
N GLU A 650 -18.23 -2.80 30.85
CA GLU A 650 -18.78 -2.01 31.95
C GLU A 650 -20.21 -1.56 31.65
N ASP A 651 -20.43 -1.01 30.46
CA ASP A 651 -21.74 -0.51 30.02
C ASP A 651 -21.97 -0.85 28.54
N PRO A 652 -22.77 -1.89 28.24
CA PRO A 652 -23.11 -2.27 26.88
C PRO A 652 -23.85 -1.19 26.09
N ARG A 653 -24.54 -0.24 26.76
CA ARG A 653 -25.30 0.84 26.07
C ARG A 653 -24.38 1.79 25.31
N ARG A 654 -23.09 1.85 25.68
CA ARG A 654 -22.05 2.60 24.94
C ARG A 654 -21.84 2.07 23.52
N LEU A 655 -22.28 0.85 23.21
CA LEU A 655 -22.27 0.34 21.83
C LEU A 655 -23.28 1.07 20.92
N LEU A 656 -24.29 1.72 21.51
CA LEU A 656 -25.36 2.41 20.80
C LEU A 656 -25.04 3.88 20.50
N VAL A 657 -23.97 4.43 21.07
CA VAL A 657 -23.51 5.81 20.86
C VAL A 657 -22.51 5.84 19.72
N GLU A 658 -22.74 6.68 18.71
CA GLU A 658 -21.76 6.95 17.64
C GLU A 658 -20.88 8.17 17.95
N ALA A 659 -19.83 8.39 17.15
CA ALA A 659 -18.96 9.56 17.29
C ALA A 659 -19.71 10.88 17.03
N GLY A 660 -19.57 11.82 17.96
CA GLY A 660 -20.31 13.08 17.98
C GLY A 660 -21.21 13.18 19.22
N VAL A 661 -21.98 14.26 19.32
CA VAL A 661 -22.94 14.43 20.42
C VAL A 661 -24.19 13.60 20.14
N VAL A 662 -24.73 12.97 21.17
CA VAL A 662 -26.01 12.26 21.10
C VAL A 662 -27.11 13.25 20.70
N ASP A 663 -27.75 13.00 19.57
CA ASP A 663 -28.83 13.83 19.06
C ASP A 663 -30.07 13.70 19.97
N ARG A 664 -30.45 14.81 20.60
CA ARG A 664 -31.61 14.88 21.50
C ARG A 664 -32.94 14.85 20.74
N THR A 665 -32.91 15.10 19.43
CA THR A 665 -34.07 15.03 18.53
C THR A 665 -34.17 13.70 17.79
N ALA A 666 -33.30 12.74 18.11
CA ALA A 666 -33.34 11.41 17.53
C ALA A 666 -34.70 10.75 17.78
N LEU A 667 -35.33 10.29 16.71
CA LEU A 667 -36.64 9.65 16.70
C LEU A 667 -36.52 8.15 16.92
N GLY A 668 -37.46 7.56 17.65
CA GLY A 668 -37.59 6.12 17.77
C GLY A 668 -37.97 5.45 16.44
N ALA A 669 -37.77 4.13 16.34
CA ALA A 669 -38.10 3.36 15.14
C ALA A 669 -39.59 3.45 14.76
N ALA A 670 -40.47 3.59 15.75
CA ALA A 670 -41.91 3.78 15.55
C ALA A 670 -42.22 5.11 14.85
N ASP A 671 -41.53 6.18 15.25
CA ASP A 671 -41.73 7.54 14.73
C ASP A 671 -41.17 7.70 13.31
N ILE A 672 -40.02 7.06 13.02
CA ILE A 672 -39.45 7.02 11.66
C ILE A 672 -40.37 6.22 10.71
N GLY A 673 -41.03 5.19 11.24
CA GLY A 673 -41.94 4.32 10.51
C GLY A 673 -41.24 3.41 9.48
N TRP A 674 -41.96 2.38 9.01
CA TRP A 674 -41.39 1.38 8.10
C TRP A 674 -40.87 1.97 6.78
N ARG A 675 -41.49 3.06 6.30
CA ARG A 675 -41.07 3.77 5.09
C ARG A 675 -39.71 4.44 5.28
N GLY A 676 -39.47 5.07 6.44
CA GLY A 676 -38.19 5.70 6.72
C GLY A 676 -37.07 4.66 6.84
N LEU A 677 -37.33 3.60 7.60
CA LEU A 677 -36.36 2.52 7.82
C LEU A 677 -36.00 1.76 6.55
N SER A 678 -36.99 1.43 5.71
CA SER A 678 -36.78 0.63 4.48
C SER A 678 -36.14 1.43 3.34
N PHE A 679 -36.35 2.74 3.29
CA PHE A 679 -35.89 3.63 2.22
C PHE A 679 -34.77 4.58 2.64
N GLY A 680 -34.20 4.42 3.85
CA GLY A 680 -32.99 5.14 4.22
C GLY A 680 -33.20 6.57 4.70
N ARG A 681 -34.38 6.91 5.24
CA ARG A 681 -34.67 8.23 5.79
C ARG A 681 -34.44 8.22 7.28
N LEU A 682 -33.48 9.02 7.72
CA LEU A 682 -33.04 9.13 9.11
C LEU A 682 -33.44 10.51 9.63
N GLY A 683 -34.67 10.62 10.13
CA GLY A 683 -35.26 11.87 10.61
C GLY A 683 -35.94 12.74 9.55
N GLU A 684 -36.56 13.83 10.00
CA GLU A 684 -37.25 14.81 9.14
C GLU A 684 -36.31 15.92 8.62
N ALA A 685 -35.24 16.22 9.36
CA ALA A 685 -34.30 17.29 9.01
C ALA A 685 -33.37 16.89 7.85
N GLY A 686 -33.53 17.53 6.70
CA GLY A 686 -32.61 17.39 5.56
C GLY A 686 -32.65 16.05 4.80
N ALA A 687 -33.51 15.10 5.18
CA ALA A 687 -33.69 13.83 4.46
C ALA A 687 -34.61 13.98 3.24
N GLY A 688 -34.22 13.39 2.11
CA GLY A 688 -35.00 13.49 0.87
C GLY A 688 -36.26 12.61 0.86
N PRO A 689 -37.15 12.79 -0.14
CA PRO A 689 -38.34 11.95 -0.30
C PRO A 689 -38.03 10.45 -0.46
N TRP A 690 -38.86 9.58 0.14
CA TRP A 690 -38.62 8.12 0.18
C TRP A 690 -38.56 7.44 -1.19
N TRP A 691 -39.22 8.00 -2.21
CA TRP A 691 -39.25 7.44 -3.56
C TRP A 691 -37.90 7.55 -4.29
N LEU A 692 -36.97 8.39 -3.80
CA LEU A 692 -35.63 8.53 -4.38
C LEU A 692 -34.78 7.26 -4.27
N THR A 693 -34.95 6.47 -3.21
CA THR A 693 -34.21 5.23 -2.95
C THR A 693 -35.05 3.97 -3.14
N ALA A 694 -36.37 4.10 -3.28
CA ALA A 694 -37.30 2.99 -3.44
C ALA A 694 -36.95 2.05 -4.61
N GLY A 695 -36.39 2.59 -5.70
CA GLY A 695 -35.95 1.78 -6.83
C GLY A 695 -34.87 0.75 -6.47
N PHE A 696 -33.95 1.07 -5.56
CA PHE A 696 -32.91 0.13 -5.13
C PHE A 696 -33.49 -1.06 -4.37
N VAL A 697 -34.45 -0.80 -3.47
CA VAL A 697 -35.14 -1.83 -2.69
C VAL A 697 -36.00 -2.73 -3.58
N LEU A 698 -36.74 -2.14 -4.53
CA LEU A 698 -37.55 -2.89 -5.49
C LEU A 698 -36.69 -3.85 -6.32
N VAL A 699 -35.55 -3.37 -6.83
CA VAL A 699 -34.63 -4.22 -7.61
C VAL A 699 -33.96 -5.28 -6.73
N ALA A 700 -33.64 -4.96 -5.47
CA ALA A 700 -33.12 -5.93 -4.51
C ALA A 700 -34.09 -7.08 -4.21
N LEU A 701 -35.40 -6.79 -4.13
CA LEU A 701 -36.44 -7.81 -3.98
C LEU A 701 -36.54 -8.70 -5.22
N VAL A 702 -36.53 -8.11 -6.42
CA VAL A 702 -36.50 -8.86 -7.68
C VAL A 702 -35.27 -9.76 -7.77
N ALA A 703 -34.12 -9.34 -7.22
CA ALA A 703 -32.88 -10.11 -7.19
C ALA A 703 -33.01 -11.49 -6.51
N LEU A 704 -33.94 -11.66 -5.56
CA LEU A 704 -34.17 -12.94 -4.86
C LEU A 704 -34.66 -14.07 -5.77
N THR A 705 -35.32 -13.72 -6.87
CA THR A 705 -35.89 -14.70 -7.80
C THR A 705 -34.85 -15.44 -8.64
N ARG A 706 -33.56 -15.16 -8.44
CA ARG A 706 -32.51 -15.54 -9.39
C ARG A 706 -31.55 -16.63 -8.88
N ALA A 707 -31.49 -17.72 -9.64
CA ALA A 707 -30.59 -18.85 -9.35
C ALA A 707 -29.10 -18.56 -9.61
N SER A 708 -28.76 -17.84 -10.68
CA SER A 708 -27.35 -17.66 -11.13
C SER A 708 -26.50 -16.78 -10.20
N THR A 709 -27.11 -15.92 -9.39
CA THR A 709 -26.42 -15.02 -8.44
C THR A 709 -26.83 -15.24 -6.99
N ARG A 710 -27.50 -16.37 -6.71
CA ARG A 710 -28.18 -16.65 -5.44
C ARG A 710 -27.26 -16.55 -4.21
N THR A 711 -26.01 -17.02 -4.31
CA THR A 711 -25.05 -16.99 -3.19
C THR A 711 -24.62 -15.56 -2.83
N ARG A 712 -24.30 -14.73 -3.84
CA ARG A 712 -23.91 -13.33 -3.66
C ARG A 712 -25.09 -12.49 -3.15
N VAL A 713 -26.27 -12.70 -3.73
CA VAL A 713 -27.52 -12.04 -3.30
C VAL A 713 -27.90 -12.46 -1.88
N ALA A 714 -27.80 -13.74 -1.53
CA ALA A 714 -28.06 -14.20 -0.16
C ALA A 714 -27.13 -13.55 0.86
N GLY A 715 -25.84 -13.38 0.54
CA GLY A 715 -24.89 -12.67 1.42
C GLY A 715 -25.32 -11.23 1.71
N ALA A 716 -25.78 -10.49 0.68
CA ALA A 716 -26.32 -9.15 0.86
C ALA A 716 -27.60 -9.14 1.73
N TRP A 717 -28.50 -10.11 1.52
CA TRP A 717 -29.73 -10.24 2.32
C TRP A 717 -29.48 -10.68 3.77
N VAL A 718 -28.42 -11.45 4.04
CA VAL A 718 -28.00 -11.74 5.42
C VAL A 718 -27.58 -10.45 6.13
N ALA A 719 -26.81 -9.58 5.46
CA ALA A 719 -26.44 -8.28 6.04
C ALA A 719 -27.67 -7.37 6.28
N ILE A 720 -28.62 -7.34 5.34
CA ILE A 720 -29.91 -6.63 5.50
C ILE A 720 -30.68 -7.19 6.69
N ALA A 721 -30.81 -8.52 6.81
CA ALA A 721 -31.55 -9.17 7.87
C ALA A 721 -30.94 -8.89 9.25
N VAL A 722 -29.61 -8.93 9.38
CA VAL A 722 -28.90 -8.56 10.61
C VAL A 722 -29.19 -7.09 10.94
N ALA A 723 -29.10 -6.17 9.97
CA ALA A 723 -29.37 -4.76 10.20
C ALA A 723 -30.81 -4.48 10.63
N LEU A 724 -31.80 -5.11 9.99
CA LEU A 724 -33.21 -4.99 10.37
C LEU A 724 -33.48 -5.58 11.76
N ALA A 725 -32.84 -6.70 12.11
CA ALA A 725 -32.91 -7.26 13.45
C ALA A 725 -32.30 -6.31 14.49
N THR A 726 -31.17 -5.68 14.17
CA THR A 726 -30.57 -4.65 15.03
C THR A 726 -31.53 -3.48 15.25
N VAL A 727 -32.13 -2.93 14.18
CA VAL A 727 -33.14 -1.87 14.27
C VAL A 727 -34.33 -2.28 15.14
N ALA A 728 -34.81 -3.51 15.00
CA ALA A 728 -35.93 -4.01 15.81
C ALA A 728 -35.58 -4.13 17.30
N VAL A 729 -34.32 -4.44 17.63
CA VAL A 729 -33.85 -4.58 19.02
C VAL A 729 -33.59 -3.23 19.67
N ILE A 730 -32.95 -2.29 18.96
CA ILE A 730 -32.49 -1.02 19.56
C ILE A 730 -33.44 0.16 19.29
N GLY A 731 -34.46 -0.04 18.45
CA GLY A 731 -35.29 1.02 17.89
C GLY A 731 -36.05 1.89 18.89
N ASP A 732 -36.28 1.39 20.10
CA ASP A 732 -36.97 2.08 21.19
C ASP A 732 -36.08 2.22 22.45
N GLU A 733 -34.79 1.88 22.33
CA GLU A 733 -33.86 1.95 23.45
C GLU A 733 -33.41 3.39 23.70
N TRP A 734 -33.39 3.75 24.99
CA TRP A 734 -32.99 5.06 25.47
C TRP A 734 -31.55 5.03 25.97
N VAL A 735 -30.76 5.99 25.50
CA VAL A 735 -29.33 6.11 25.80
C VAL A 735 -29.10 7.41 26.57
N PRO A 736 -28.29 7.38 27.66
CA PRO A 736 -27.95 8.59 28.39
C PRO A 736 -27.11 9.53 27.53
N VAL A 737 -27.48 10.80 27.52
CA VAL A 737 -26.71 11.86 26.86
C VAL A 737 -25.52 12.22 27.76
N PRO A 738 -24.26 12.01 27.33
CA PRO A 738 -23.09 12.26 28.16
C PRO A 738 -23.07 13.68 28.74
N GLY A 739 -22.86 13.79 30.05
CA GLY A 739 -22.81 15.06 30.76
C GLY A 739 -24.16 15.70 31.12
N THR A 740 -25.28 14.99 30.92
CA THR A 740 -26.63 15.46 31.32
C THR A 740 -27.49 14.31 31.87
N ASP A 741 -28.52 14.63 32.66
CA ASP A 741 -29.54 13.67 33.14
C ASP A 741 -30.62 13.31 32.07
N GLN A 742 -30.40 13.70 30.81
CA GLN A 742 -31.36 13.48 29.73
C GLN A 742 -31.11 12.14 29.03
N LEU A 743 -32.20 11.49 28.65
CA LEU A 743 -32.20 10.32 27.79
C LEU A 743 -32.60 10.72 26.37
N ALA A 744 -31.97 10.12 25.37
CA ALA A 744 -32.35 10.26 23.96
C ALA A 744 -32.44 8.87 23.30
N HIS A 745 -33.21 8.74 22.22
CA HIS A 745 -33.28 7.48 21.48
C HIS A 745 -31.94 7.14 20.83
N ALA A 746 -31.63 5.84 20.75
CA ALA A 746 -30.47 5.35 20.03
C ALA A 746 -30.53 5.73 18.54
N TRP A 747 -29.43 6.27 18.01
CA TRP A 747 -29.36 6.65 16.60
C TRP A 747 -29.34 5.42 15.68
N LEU A 748 -30.29 5.36 14.74
CA LEU A 748 -30.48 4.20 13.84
C LEU A 748 -29.73 4.33 12.50
N GLY A 749 -28.85 5.33 12.36
CA GLY A 749 -28.25 5.67 11.07
C GLY A 749 -27.42 4.57 10.44
N PHE A 750 -26.53 3.94 11.20
CA PHE A 750 -25.67 2.90 10.68
C PHE A 750 -26.41 1.61 10.26
N PRO A 751 -27.34 1.04 11.06
CA PRO A 751 -28.15 -0.10 10.62
C PRO A 751 -28.95 0.19 9.34
N VAL A 752 -29.60 1.36 9.26
CA VAL A 752 -30.36 1.76 8.07
C VAL A 752 -29.44 1.94 6.84
N LEU A 753 -28.24 2.47 7.03
CA LEU A 753 -27.21 2.51 5.99
C LEU A 753 -26.86 1.12 5.47
N VAL A 754 -26.66 0.13 6.36
CA VAL A 754 -26.37 -1.26 5.97
C VAL A 754 -27.53 -1.86 5.16
N VAL A 755 -28.79 -1.53 5.49
CA VAL A 755 -29.96 -1.93 4.69
C VAL A 755 -29.88 -1.35 3.27
N GLN A 756 -29.63 -0.05 3.12
CA GLN A 756 -29.56 0.59 1.80
C GLN A 756 -28.39 0.08 0.95
N VAL A 757 -27.21 -0.07 1.55
CA VAL A 757 -26.01 -0.57 0.87
C VAL A 757 -26.17 -2.05 0.51
N GLY A 758 -26.80 -2.84 1.37
CA GLY A 758 -27.16 -4.23 1.09
C GLY A 758 -28.13 -4.33 -0.09
N ALA A 759 -29.16 -3.50 -0.13
CA ALA A 759 -30.11 -3.45 -1.25
C ALA A 759 -29.40 -3.05 -2.56
N LEU A 760 -28.52 -2.06 -2.52
CA LEU A 760 -27.71 -1.64 -3.65
C LEU A 760 -26.78 -2.76 -4.16
N ALA A 761 -26.12 -3.47 -3.24
CA ALA A 761 -25.28 -4.62 -3.58
C ALA A 761 -26.09 -5.76 -4.22
N ALA A 762 -27.26 -6.09 -3.66
CA ALA A 762 -28.17 -7.08 -4.23
C ALA A 762 -28.64 -6.69 -5.64
N ALA A 763 -28.98 -5.42 -5.87
CA ALA A 763 -29.33 -4.89 -7.18
C ALA A 763 -28.17 -4.96 -8.18
N ALA A 764 -26.95 -4.64 -7.75
CA ALA A 764 -25.74 -4.76 -8.58
C ALA A 764 -25.45 -6.22 -8.95
N PHE A 765 -25.56 -7.16 -8.00
CA PHE A 765 -25.41 -8.59 -8.28
C PHE A 765 -26.48 -9.11 -9.24
N ALA A 766 -27.72 -8.64 -9.12
CA ALA A 766 -28.78 -8.98 -10.06
C ALA A 766 -28.47 -8.46 -11.47
N ALA A 767 -28.05 -7.20 -11.61
CA ALA A 767 -27.72 -6.64 -12.91
C ALA A 767 -26.51 -7.36 -13.59
N ASP A 768 -25.52 -7.78 -12.80
CA ASP A 768 -24.36 -8.56 -13.26
C ASP A 768 -24.79 -9.85 -13.97
N GLY A 769 -25.65 -10.63 -13.31
CA GLY A 769 -26.17 -11.85 -13.91
C GLY A 769 -26.98 -11.59 -15.17
N TRP A 770 -27.70 -10.46 -15.29
CA TRP A 770 -28.65 -10.23 -16.40
C TRP A 770 -27.90 -10.10 -17.71
N ARG A 771 -26.69 -9.54 -17.68
CA ARG A 771 -25.82 -9.49 -18.85
C ARG A 771 -25.49 -10.87 -19.41
N ALA A 772 -25.17 -11.84 -18.55
CA ALA A 772 -24.83 -13.20 -18.97
C ALA A 772 -26.03 -13.98 -19.50
N ASP A 773 -27.18 -13.87 -18.83
CA ASP A 773 -28.39 -14.63 -19.18
C ASP A 773 -29.11 -14.02 -20.41
N ILE A 774 -29.12 -12.69 -20.57
CA ILE A 774 -29.73 -12.04 -21.76
C ILE A 774 -28.95 -12.38 -23.04
N ALA A 775 -27.62 -12.53 -22.93
CA ALA A 775 -26.78 -12.91 -24.06
C ALA A 775 -26.99 -14.37 -24.51
N SER A 776 -27.61 -15.21 -23.68
CA SER A 776 -27.77 -16.65 -23.92
C SER A 776 -29.23 -17.10 -24.10
N ALA A 777 -30.22 -16.23 -23.95
CA ALA A 777 -31.64 -16.58 -23.98
C ALA A 777 -32.40 -15.94 -25.16
N SER A 778 -33.40 -16.65 -25.69
CA SER A 778 -34.37 -16.11 -26.64
C SER A 778 -35.28 -15.05 -26.00
N PHE A 779 -35.85 -14.16 -26.82
CA PHE A 779 -36.70 -13.06 -26.35
C PHE A 779 -37.96 -13.57 -25.61
N GLY A 780 -38.22 -13.07 -24.40
CA GLY A 780 -39.32 -13.47 -23.51
C GLY A 780 -39.61 -12.42 -22.42
N TRP A 781 -40.37 -12.78 -21.37
CA TRP A 781 -40.78 -11.82 -20.32
C TRP A 781 -39.63 -11.32 -19.42
N ARG A 782 -38.48 -11.99 -19.45
CA ARG A 782 -37.32 -11.68 -18.60
C ARG A 782 -36.57 -10.42 -19.08
N GLN A 783 -36.54 -10.14 -20.38
CA GLN A 783 -35.89 -8.93 -20.91
C GLN A 783 -36.65 -7.65 -20.52
N PRO A 784 -38.00 -7.53 -20.68
CA PRO A 784 -38.75 -6.36 -20.21
C PRO A 784 -38.60 -6.08 -18.71
N VAL A 785 -38.61 -7.12 -17.87
CA VAL A 785 -38.41 -6.96 -16.43
C VAL A 785 -37.01 -6.44 -16.11
N ALA A 786 -35.97 -6.98 -16.78
CA ALA A 786 -34.60 -6.49 -16.61
C ALA A 786 -34.46 -5.03 -17.05
N VAL A 787 -35.08 -4.63 -18.17
CA VAL A 787 -35.10 -3.23 -18.65
C VAL A 787 -35.81 -2.34 -17.65
N LEU A 788 -36.99 -2.73 -17.15
CA LEU A 788 -37.73 -1.98 -16.15
C LEU A 788 -36.89 -1.77 -14.88
N CYS A 789 -36.22 -2.82 -14.39
CA CYS A 789 -35.34 -2.72 -13.23
C CYS A 789 -34.16 -1.77 -13.47
N VAL A 790 -33.53 -1.80 -14.66
CA VAL A 790 -32.45 -0.87 -15.00
C VAL A 790 -32.96 0.57 -15.05
N VAL A 791 -34.13 0.80 -15.66
CA VAL A 791 -34.76 2.13 -15.74
C VAL A 791 -35.09 2.65 -14.34
N VAL A 792 -35.76 1.84 -13.51
CA VAL A 792 -36.14 2.22 -12.14
C VAL A 792 -34.91 2.52 -11.28
N ALA A 793 -33.87 1.67 -11.33
CA ALA A 793 -32.67 1.88 -10.53
C ALA A 793 -31.87 3.10 -11.00
N SER A 794 -31.80 3.34 -12.32
CA SER A 794 -31.10 4.52 -12.87
C SER A 794 -31.88 5.81 -12.60
N ALA A 795 -33.21 5.77 -12.69
CA ALA A 795 -34.07 6.91 -12.37
C ALA A 795 -33.93 7.31 -10.89
N SER A 796 -33.89 6.35 -9.97
CA SER A 796 -33.60 6.61 -8.55
C SER A 796 -32.26 7.31 -8.35
N THR A 797 -31.18 6.83 -8.97
CA THR A 797 -29.85 7.47 -8.88
C THR A 797 -29.84 8.90 -9.42
N VAL A 798 -30.42 9.12 -10.61
CA VAL A 798 -30.44 10.45 -11.24
C VAL A 798 -31.32 11.41 -10.46
N ALA A 799 -32.52 10.98 -10.04
CA ALA A 799 -33.43 11.81 -9.28
C ALA A 799 -32.84 12.22 -7.92
N GLY A 800 -32.16 11.31 -7.22
CA GLY A 800 -31.56 11.62 -5.93
C GLY A 800 -30.36 12.57 -6.03
N LEU A 801 -29.51 12.40 -7.06
CA LEU A 801 -28.42 13.35 -7.32
C LEU A 801 -28.95 14.72 -7.76
N ALA A 802 -30.00 14.76 -8.59
CA ALA A 802 -30.64 16.01 -8.99
C ALA A 802 -31.29 16.73 -7.80
N TRP A 803 -31.96 15.98 -6.91
CA TRP A 803 -32.52 16.52 -5.68
C TRP A 803 -31.42 17.07 -4.76
N TRP A 804 -30.31 16.35 -4.61
CA TRP A 804 -29.18 16.80 -3.79
C TRP A 804 -28.62 18.16 -4.22
N VAL A 805 -28.50 18.37 -5.53
CA VAL A 805 -27.97 19.63 -6.09
C VAL A 805 -29.01 20.75 -6.11
N GLY A 806 -30.28 20.43 -6.41
CA GLY A 806 -31.30 21.42 -6.70
C GLY A 806 -32.22 21.80 -5.54
N ALA A 807 -32.45 20.88 -4.60
CA ALA A 807 -33.54 20.99 -3.63
C ALA A 807 -33.19 20.52 -2.20
N ALA A 808 -31.98 20.01 -1.97
CA ALA A 808 -31.58 19.58 -0.62
C ALA A 808 -31.49 20.78 0.34
N PRO A 809 -32.16 20.73 1.50
CA PRO A 809 -31.98 21.71 2.55
C PRO A 809 -30.55 21.62 3.13
N HIS A 810 -30.01 22.76 3.57
CA HIS A 810 -28.76 22.76 4.36
C HIS A 810 -28.98 22.28 5.80
N GLY A 811 -30.24 22.07 6.20
CA GLY A 811 -30.70 21.65 7.54
C GLY A 811 -30.05 22.44 8.66
N ASP A 812 -29.63 21.73 9.72
CA ASP A 812 -29.13 22.35 10.95
C ASP A 812 -27.65 22.76 10.86
N LEU A 813 -26.95 22.32 9.81
CA LEU A 813 -25.54 22.62 9.61
C LEU A 813 -25.35 24.06 9.09
N ALA A 814 -24.54 24.85 9.80
CA ALA A 814 -24.19 26.20 9.42
C ALA A 814 -22.73 26.53 9.76
N ARG A 815 -22.17 27.56 9.12
CA ARG A 815 -20.87 28.12 9.52
C ARG A 815 -21.07 29.13 10.64
N GLN A 816 -20.46 28.88 11.79
CA GLN A 816 -20.52 29.77 12.94
C GLN A 816 -19.12 30.08 13.50
N PRO A 817 -18.95 31.19 14.27
CA PRO A 817 -17.73 31.45 15.02
C PRO A 817 -17.41 30.32 16.02
N ALA A 818 -16.13 30.17 16.38
CA ALA A 818 -15.65 29.08 17.23
C ALA A 818 -16.29 29.02 18.63
N SER A 819 -16.72 30.17 19.17
CA SER A 819 -17.44 30.26 20.45
C SER A 819 -18.66 31.18 20.31
N THR A 820 -19.75 30.81 20.98
CA THR A 820 -20.95 31.67 21.16
C THR A 820 -20.85 32.51 22.44
N LEU A 821 -19.82 32.29 23.24
CA LEU A 821 -19.53 33.07 24.44
C LEU A 821 -18.78 34.36 24.07
N PRO A 822 -19.02 35.48 24.78
CA PRO A 822 -18.25 36.69 24.57
C PRO A 822 -16.75 36.46 24.78
N ARG A 823 -15.91 37.08 23.95
CA ARG A 823 -14.45 36.90 23.98
C ARG A 823 -13.82 37.16 25.35
N TYR A 824 -14.33 38.12 26.12
CA TYR A 824 -13.78 38.40 27.46
C TYR A 824 -13.95 37.24 28.44
N MET A 825 -15.04 36.46 28.34
CA MET A 825 -15.25 35.28 29.20
C MET A 825 -14.32 34.14 28.81
N THR A 826 -14.09 33.94 27.50
CA THR A 826 -13.16 32.94 26.99
C THR A 826 -11.70 33.33 27.26
N ASP A 827 -11.33 34.60 27.09
CA ASP A 827 -9.97 35.09 27.33
C ASP A 827 -9.61 35.05 28.83
N ALA A 828 -10.56 35.38 29.72
CA ALA A 828 -10.37 35.30 31.16
C ALA A 828 -10.14 33.85 31.64
N THR A 829 -10.91 32.90 31.10
CA THR A 829 -10.78 31.47 31.43
C THR A 829 -9.57 30.81 30.77
N GLN A 830 -9.11 31.30 29.63
CA GLN A 830 -7.84 30.88 29.02
C GLN A 830 -6.61 31.41 29.77
N ALA A 831 -6.65 32.68 30.19
CA ALA A 831 -5.55 33.31 30.94
C ALA A 831 -5.39 32.72 32.34
N ARG A 832 -6.51 32.35 32.99
CA ARG A 832 -6.55 31.68 34.28
C ARG A 832 -7.10 30.26 34.08
N THR A 833 -6.20 29.34 33.75
CA THR A 833 -6.46 27.94 33.34
C THR A 833 -7.21 27.06 34.35
N THR A 834 -7.71 27.66 35.42
CA THR A 834 -8.43 27.06 36.56
C THR A 834 -9.88 27.50 36.65
N GLN A 835 -10.37 28.42 35.80
CA GLN A 835 -11.72 28.97 35.92
C GLN A 835 -12.72 28.31 34.96
N ARG A 836 -13.93 28.04 35.45
CA ARG A 836 -15.04 27.39 34.74
C ARG A 836 -16.22 28.34 34.51
N ILE A 837 -17.02 28.02 33.49
CA ILE A 837 -18.25 28.74 33.12
C ILE A 837 -19.41 27.77 33.29
N LEU A 838 -20.36 28.10 34.17
CA LEU A 838 -21.58 27.33 34.36
C LEU A 838 -22.67 27.85 33.41
N ALA A 839 -23.10 27.05 32.45
CA ALA A 839 -24.16 27.38 31.50
C ALA A 839 -25.48 26.67 31.89
N ILE A 840 -26.50 27.42 32.28
CA ILE A 840 -27.81 26.91 32.72
C ILE A 840 -28.83 27.08 31.59
N HIS A 841 -29.47 26.00 31.16
CA HIS A 841 -30.46 25.99 30.08
C HIS A 841 -31.85 25.74 30.67
N THR A 842 -32.71 26.76 30.59
CA THR A 842 -34.07 26.72 31.15
C THR A 842 -35.13 26.28 30.13
N ASP A 843 -34.72 25.82 28.94
CA ASP A 843 -35.62 25.36 27.86
C ASP A 843 -36.12 23.91 28.07
N THR A 844 -35.58 23.23 29.07
CA THR A 844 -35.89 21.83 29.40
C THR A 844 -36.49 21.77 30.79
N ASP A 845 -37.54 20.97 30.97
CA ASP A 845 -38.09 20.62 32.29
C ASP A 845 -37.77 19.14 32.56
N PRO A 846 -36.89 18.80 33.51
CA PRO A 846 -36.19 19.68 34.45
C PRO A 846 -35.04 20.52 33.82
N VAL A 847 -34.69 21.62 34.50
CA VAL A 847 -33.65 22.57 34.08
C VAL A 847 -32.29 21.88 33.97
N SER A 848 -31.62 22.03 32.82
CA SER A 848 -30.32 21.40 32.57
C SER A 848 -29.16 22.38 32.72
N TYR A 849 -27.98 21.89 33.13
CA TYR A 849 -26.78 22.74 33.27
C TYR A 849 -25.56 22.04 32.66
N ASN A 850 -24.61 22.83 32.17
CA ASN A 850 -23.35 22.37 31.61
C ASN A 850 -22.19 23.18 32.19
N LEU A 851 -21.15 22.49 32.67
CA LEU A 851 -19.94 23.12 33.19
C LEU A 851 -18.85 23.14 32.12
N ARG A 852 -18.50 24.34 31.64
CA ARG A 852 -17.54 24.56 30.55
C ARG A 852 -16.20 25.05 31.07
N LEU A 853 -15.12 24.66 30.40
CA LEU A 853 -13.77 25.13 30.66
C LEU A 853 -13.20 25.73 29.36
N GLY A 854 -12.75 26.99 29.39
CA GLY A 854 -12.25 27.70 28.20
C GLY A 854 -13.30 27.92 27.09
N ASP A 855 -12.93 27.66 25.83
CA ASP A 855 -13.74 27.96 24.63
C ASP A 855 -14.98 27.07 24.42
N GLY A 856 -15.23 26.10 25.31
CA GLY A 856 -16.33 25.12 25.21
C GLY A 856 -15.90 23.76 24.68
N GLU A 857 -16.85 22.83 24.66
CA GLU A 857 -16.65 21.44 24.18
C GLU A 857 -16.35 21.40 22.68
N ARG A 858 -15.43 20.52 22.31
CA ARG A 858 -14.97 20.32 20.93
C ARG A 858 -15.17 18.88 20.51
N LEU A 859 -15.23 18.66 19.20
CA LEU A 859 -15.32 17.30 18.63
C LEU A 859 -14.16 16.44 19.16
N GLY A 860 -14.48 15.35 19.85
CA GLY A 860 -13.54 14.49 20.56
C GLY A 860 -13.77 14.44 22.08
N ASP A 861 -14.26 15.53 22.67
CA ASP A 861 -14.49 15.62 24.11
C ASP A 861 -15.66 14.72 24.56
N ASP A 862 -16.59 14.42 23.65
CA ASP A 862 -17.75 13.54 23.85
C ASP A 862 -17.40 12.13 24.36
N GLY A 863 -16.27 11.57 23.93
CA GLY A 863 -15.84 10.25 24.38
C GLY A 863 -15.33 10.20 25.83
N VAL A 864 -15.01 11.38 26.36
CA VAL A 864 -14.35 11.58 27.66
C VAL A 864 -15.28 12.26 28.67
N LEU A 865 -16.37 12.87 28.21
CA LEU A 865 -17.44 13.35 29.07
C LEU A 865 -17.94 12.21 29.97
N ALA A 866 -17.49 12.21 31.22
CA ALA A 866 -18.06 11.37 32.25
C ALA A 866 -19.41 11.99 32.64
N ALA A 867 -20.47 11.20 32.62
CA ALA A 867 -21.78 11.58 33.13
C ALA A 867 -21.82 11.73 34.67
N GLU A 868 -20.67 11.92 35.32
CA GLU A 868 -20.64 12.18 36.76
C GLU A 868 -21.00 13.66 37.00
N GLU A 869 -22.30 13.95 36.91
CA GLU A 869 -22.86 15.08 37.62
C GLU A 869 -22.59 14.89 39.11
N SER A 870 -21.95 15.89 39.74
CA SER A 870 -21.90 15.89 41.19
C SER A 870 -23.30 16.19 41.70
N PRO A 871 -23.96 15.31 42.47
CA PRO A 871 -25.28 15.61 43.05
C PRO A 871 -25.25 16.89 43.90
N LYS A 872 -24.06 17.27 44.40
CA LYS A 872 -23.81 18.54 45.10
C LYS A 872 -23.89 19.77 44.19
N LEU A 873 -23.47 19.64 42.93
CA LEU A 873 -23.54 20.69 41.92
C LEU A 873 -24.98 20.79 41.36
N THR A 874 -25.64 19.67 41.09
CA THR A 874 -27.06 19.67 40.68
C THR A 874 -27.95 20.32 41.73
N ALA A 875 -27.77 19.97 43.01
CA ALA A 875 -28.46 20.61 44.12
C ALA A 875 -28.13 22.11 44.24
N LEU A 876 -26.88 22.51 43.99
CA LEU A 876 -26.47 23.92 43.99
C LEU A 876 -27.13 24.72 42.86
N VAL A 877 -27.25 24.16 41.66
CA VAL A 877 -27.93 24.81 40.53
C VAL A 877 -29.43 24.92 40.80
N ALA A 878 -30.05 23.89 41.38
CA ALA A 878 -31.45 23.93 41.79
C ALA A 878 -31.69 25.00 42.88
N ASP A 879 -30.81 25.10 43.89
CA ASP A 879 -30.84 26.15 44.91
C ASP A 879 -30.73 27.55 44.27
N LEU A 880 -29.83 27.72 43.29
CA LEU A 880 -29.56 29.00 42.62
C LEU A 880 -30.76 29.53 41.81
N ILE A 881 -31.56 28.64 41.24
CA ILE A 881 -32.69 28.95 40.36
C ILE A 881 -34.01 29.09 41.12
N SER A 882 -34.07 28.58 42.36
CA SER A 882 -35.30 28.59 43.17
C SER A 882 -35.24 29.57 44.35
N GLN A 883 -34.11 29.63 45.07
CA GLN A 883 -33.90 30.49 46.24
C GLN A 883 -32.40 30.77 46.46
N GLY A 884 -31.79 31.57 45.59
CA GLY A 884 -30.35 31.86 45.67
C GLY A 884 -29.93 32.54 46.98
N ARG A 885 -28.95 31.95 47.69
CA ARG A 885 -28.40 32.48 48.95
C ARG A 885 -26.94 32.94 48.78
N PRO A 886 -26.45 33.90 49.58
CA PRO A 886 -25.04 34.28 49.56
C PRO A 886 -24.06 33.13 49.82
N ALA A 887 -24.48 32.08 50.56
CA ALA A 887 -23.69 30.88 50.81
C ALA A 887 -23.44 30.04 49.53
N ASP A 888 -24.29 30.17 48.51
CA ASP A 888 -24.18 29.43 47.26
C ASP A 888 -23.03 29.97 46.38
N ILE A 889 -22.64 31.24 46.54
CA ILE A 889 -21.47 31.85 45.89
C ILE A 889 -20.17 31.12 46.29
N ALA A 890 -20.00 30.83 47.58
CA ALA A 890 -18.83 30.12 48.08
C ALA A 890 -18.78 28.68 47.55
N ARG A 891 -19.94 28.01 47.46
CA ARG A 891 -20.06 26.67 46.86
C ARG A 891 -19.75 26.68 45.36
N LEU A 892 -20.15 27.73 44.62
CA LEU A 892 -19.77 27.90 43.20
C LEU A 892 -18.25 28.08 43.05
N ALA A 893 -17.62 28.82 43.96
CA ALA A 893 -16.18 29.01 43.98
C ALA A 893 -15.41 27.71 44.28
N ASP A 894 -15.95 26.81 45.11
CA ASP A 894 -15.39 25.46 45.36
C ASP A 894 -15.35 24.60 44.08
N PHE A 895 -16.33 24.77 43.19
CA PHE A 895 -16.33 24.15 41.85
C PHE A 895 -15.52 24.93 40.82
N ALA A 896 -14.82 25.99 41.24
CA ALA A 896 -14.07 26.93 40.41
C ALA A 896 -14.89 27.60 39.30
N VAL A 897 -16.18 27.82 39.55
CA VAL A 897 -17.07 28.57 38.65
C VAL A 897 -16.76 30.06 38.79
N ALA A 898 -16.26 30.68 37.72
CA ALA A 898 -15.99 32.11 37.67
C ALA A 898 -17.12 32.90 36.99
N TYR A 899 -17.87 32.25 36.09
CA TYR A 899 -18.99 32.85 35.38
C TYR A 899 -20.20 31.93 35.37
N VAL A 900 -21.39 32.49 35.56
CA VAL A 900 -22.69 31.82 35.36
C VAL A 900 -23.33 32.43 34.11
N VAL A 901 -23.90 31.61 33.24
CA VAL A 901 -24.40 32.02 31.93
C VAL A 901 -25.74 31.36 31.64
N LEU A 902 -26.72 32.13 31.18
CA LEU A 902 -28.00 31.67 30.67
C LEU A 902 -28.08 31.98 29.15
N PRO A 903 -27.83 30.98 28.27
CA PRO A 903 -28.06 31.12 26.84
C PRO A 903 -29.56 31.19 26.52
N ARG A 904 -29.92 31.62 25.32
CA ARG A 904 -31.33 31.68 24.87
C ARG A 904 -31.85 30.30 24.43
N PRO A 905 -33.16 30.02 24.61
CA PRO A 905 -34.15 30.85 25.33
C PRO A 905 -33.94 30.79 26.85
N HIS A 906 -34.15 31.91 27.55
CA HIS A 906 -34.06 31.98 29.01
C HIS A 906 -35.30 32.65 29.60
N ASP A 907 -35.77 32.15 30.75
CA ASP A 907 -36.89 32.74 31.47
C ASP A 907 -36.48 34.05 32.16
N ALA A 908 -37.28 35.10 31.98
CA ALA A 908 -37.07 36.38 32.62
C ALA A 908 -37.19 36.31 34.16
N ALA A 909 -37.99 35.37 34.69
CA ALA A 909 -38.11 35.14 36.12
C ALA A 909 -36.79 34.65 36.73
N VAL A 910 -36.15 33.66 36.09
CA VAL A 910 -34.86 33.11 36.53
C VAL A 910 -33.74 34.15 36.43
N VAL A 911 -33.75 34.99 35.40
CA VAL A 911 -32.79 36.12 35.29
C VAL A 911 -32.94 37.09 36.46
N ALA A 912 -34.18 37.43 36.84
CA ALA A 912 -34.45 38.33 37.95
C ALA A 912 -34.03 37.74 39.31
N GLU A 913 -34.22 36.43 39.52
CA GLU A 913 -33.72 35.75 40.72
C GLU A 913 -32.20 35.77 40.81
N ILE A 914 -31.49 35.44 39.73
CA ILE A 914 -30.02 35.42 39.71
C ILE A 914 -29.47 36.85 39.88
N ASP A 915 -30.12 37.87 39.29
CA ASP A 915 -29.77 39.28 39.48
C ASP A 915 -29.92 39.75 40.95
N ALA A 916 -30.76 39.09 41.76
CA ALA A 916 -30.99 39.44 43.16
C ALA A 916 -29.97 38.82 44.13
N ILE A 917 -29.13 37.88 43.68
CA ILE A 917 -28.16 37.17 44.54
C ILE A 917 -26.94 38.06 44.85
N PRO A 918 -26.69 38.41 46.12
CA PRO A 918 -25.49 39.16 46.50
C PRO A 918 -24.22 38.34 46.19
N GLY A 919 -23.27 38.92 45.44
CA GLY A 919 -22.02 38.27 45.04
C GLY A 919 -21.97 37.77 43.59
N LEU A 920 -23.06 37.93 42.82
CA LEU A 920 -23.05 37.80 41.37
C LEU A 920 -23.14 39.19 40.72
N SER A 921 -22.11 39.58 39.97
CA SER A 921 -22.08 40.85 39.24
C SER A 921 -22.43 40.64 37.77
N ARG A 922 -23.38 41.41 37.22
CA ARG A 922 -23.82 41.25 35.83
C ARG A 922 -22.68 41.61 34.86
N ALA A 923 -22.21 40.62 34.11
CA ALA A 923 -21.06 40.74 33.22
C ALA A 923 -21.44 40.99 31.76
N SER A 924 -22.64 40.58 31.32
CA SER A 924 -23.11 40.78 29.93
C SER A 924 -24.01 42.00 29.81
N THR A 925 -23.67 42.91 28.89
CA THR A 925 -24.49 44.08 28.52
C THR A 925 -25.54 43.79 27.44
N ASN A 926 -25.51 42.60 26.82
CA ASN A 926 -26.34 42.27 25.66
C ASN A 926 -27.37 41.17 26.00
N ALA A 927 -28.36 41.52 26.82
CA ALA A 927 -29.45 40.63 27.27
C ALA A 927 -30.26 40.01 26.11
N ARG A 928 -30.10 40.53 24.88
CA ARG A 928 -30.72 40.00 23.66
C ARG A 928 -30.07 38.73 23.10
N GLN A 929 -28.99 38.21 23.66
CA GLN A 929 -28.37 36.96 23.17
C GLN A 929 -27.94 36.03 24.30
N LEU A 930 -27.43 36.58 25.40
CA LEU A 930 -26.86 35.82 26.50
C LEU A 930 -26.89 36.64 27.79
N ALA A 931 -27.47 36.10 28.86
CA ALA A 931 -27.37 36.68 30.20
C ALA A 931 -26.18 36.03 30.91
N GLY A 932 -25.33 36.82 31.56
CA GLY A 932 -24.10 36.31 32.17
C GLY A 932 -23.68 37.12 33.39
N TRP A 933 -23.24 36.43 34.43
CA TRP A 933 -22.82 36.95 35.73
C TRP A 933 -21.41 36.48 36.05
N GLN A 934 -20.63 37.34 36.70
CA GLN A 934 -19.33 37.03 37.24
C GLN A 934 -19.46 36.74 38.74
N VAL A 935 -18.77 35.71 39.21
CA VAL A 935 -18.75 35.31 40.61
C VAL A 935 -17.71 36.13 41.36
N ASP A 936 -18.14 36.93 42.34
CA ASP A 936 -17.28 37.82 43.12
C ASP A 936 -16.61 37.08 44.30
N ALA A 937 -15.97 35.94 44.02
CA ALA A 937 -15.22 35.14 44.99
C ALA A 937 -13.90 34.60 44.39
N PRO A 938 -12.82 34.48 45.19
CA PRO A 938 -11.55 33.93 44.70
C PRO A 938 -11.70 32.44 44.39
N THR A 939 -11.68 32.10 43.10
CA THR A 939 -11.70 30.70 42.61
C THR A 939 -10.30 30.09 42.65
N GLY A 940 -10.08 29.02 43.42
CA GLY A 940 -8.80 28.32 43.51
C GLY A 940 -8.93 26.83 43.21
N LEU A 941 -8.33 26.37 42.10
CA LEU A 941 -8.22 24.95 41.76
C LEU A 941 -6.78 24.47 42.03
N ASP A 942 -6.40 24.38 43.32
CA ASP A 942 -5.11 23.83 43.75
C ASP A 942 -5.23 22.41 44.36
N ARG A 943 -6.42 21.81 44.31
CA ARG A 943 -6.64 20.45 44.84
C ARG A 943 -7.11 19.49 43.76
N GLU A 944 -6.35 18.40 43.67
CA GLU A 944 -6.53 17.18 42.88
C GLU A 944 -5.96 17.19 41.44
N VAL A 945 -4.63 17.31 41.35
CA VAL A 945 -3.86 16.45 40.44
C VAL A 945 -3.73 15.08 41.13
N ARG A 946 -4.77 14.24 41.08
CA ARG A 946 -4.60 12.82 41.45
C ARG A 946 -3.87 12.10 40.32
N SER A 947 -2.94 11.25 40.73
CA SER A 947 -1.86 10.67 39.95
C SER A 947 -2.28 10.15 38.58
N ALA A 948 -1.62 10.64 37.52
CA ALA A 948 -1.62 9.99 36.23
C ALA A 948 -1.10 8.55 36.43
N ASP A 949 -1.97 7.57 36.21
CA ASP A 949 -1.58 6.17 36.24
C ASP A 949 -0.57 5.94 35.09
N GLY A 950 0.70 5.73 35.44
CA GLY A 950 1.80 5.61 34.46
C GLY A 950 1.63 4.43 33.49
N SER A 951 0.74 3.49 33.86
CA SER A 951 0.31 2.33 33.06
C SER A 951 -0.29 2.73 31.70
N ARG A 952 -1.00 3.86 31.59
CA ARG A 952 -1.71 4.28 30.38
C ARG A 952 -0.78 4.66 29.22
N ARG A 953 0.44 5.13 29.52
CA ARG A 953 1.46 5.39 28.49
C ARG A 953 1.92 4.10 27.81
N TRP A 954 2.06 3.02 28.58
CA TRP A 954 2.42 1.70 28.05
C TRP A 954 1.29 1.11 27.21
N TRP A 955 0.02 1.34 27.59
CA TRP A 955 -1.13 0.98 26.76
C TRP A 955 -1.11 1.66 25.40
N LEU A 956 -0.85 2.97 25.33
CA LEU A 956 -0.77 3.71 24.07
C LEU A 956 0.37 3.20 23.17
N VAL A 957 1.54 2.90 23.75
CA VAL A 957 2.67 2.31 23.00
C VAL A 957 2.32 0.92 22.48
N GLY A 958 1.73 0.07 23.33
CA GLY A 958 1.28 -1.27 22.96
C GLY A 958 0.23 -1.24 21.85
N GLN A 959 -0.73 -0.32 21.95
CA GLN A 959 -1.75 -0.11 20.93
C GLN A 959 -1.13 0.34 19.60
N GLY A 960 -0.21 1.30 19.62
CA GLY A 960 0.52 1.73 18.42
C GLY A 960 1.29 0.58 17.75
N CYS A 961 1.98 -0.25 18.54
CA CYS A 961 2.64 -1.45 18.04
C CYS A 961 1.66 -2.47 17.45
N ALA A 962 0.50 -2.67 18.08
CA ALA A 962 -0.54 -3.58 17.60
C ALA A 962 -1.12 -3.13 16.26
N TRP A 963 -1.39 -1.83 16.08
CA TRP A 963 -1.81 -1.26 14.80
C TRP A 963 -0.76 -1.44 13.71
N LEU A 964 0.52 -1.15 14.00
CA LEU A 964 1.61 -1.37 13.05
C LEU A 964 1.73 -2.83 12.64
N LEU A 965 1.68 -3.76 13.60
CA LEU A 965 1.72 -5.20 13.33
C LEU A 965 0.53 -5.65 12.47
N ALA A 966 -0.68 -5.21 12.81
CA ALA A 966 -1.88 -5.55 12.06
C ALA A 966 -1.84 -5.01 10.61
N LEU A 967 -1.32 -3.80 10.40
CA LEU A 967 -1.14 -3.21 9.07
C LEU A 967 -0.11 -4.00 8.23
N VAL A 968 1.01 -4.43 8.84
CA VAL A 968 2.01 -5.28 8.17
C VAL A 968 1.42 -6.64 7.81
N LEU A 969 0.63 -7.23 8.70
CA LEU A 969 -0.03 -8.52 8.46
C LEU A 969 -1.14 -8.40 7.40
N ALA A 970 -1.82 -7.25 7.32
CA ALA A 970 -2.80 -6.93 6.28
C ALA A 970 -2.19 -6.65 4.89
N ALA A 971 -0.93 -6.19 4.82
CA ALA A 971 -0.26 -5.87 3.57
C ALA A 971 -0.06 -7.14 2.69
N PRO A 972 -0.18 -7.05 1.36
CA PRO A 972 0.17 -8.18 0.48
C PRO A 972 1.66 -8.52 0.62
N GLY A 973 2.01 -9.81 0.45
CA GLY A 973 3.41 -10.23 0.44
C GLY A 973 4.12 -9.76 -0.82
N ALA A 974 5.37 -9.32 -0.70
CA ALA A 974 6.20 -8.99 -1.86
C ALA A 974 6.53 -10.28 -2.63
N ARG A 975 6.44 -10.23 -3.96
CA ARG A 975 6.95 -11.31 -4.83
C ARG A 975 8.48 -11.32 -4.72
N ARG A 976 9.11 -12.50 -4.70
CA ARG A 976 10.58 -12.56 -4.65
C ARG A 976 11.15 -11.88 -5.90
N PRO A 977 12.25 -11.11 -5.79
CA PRO A 977 12.89 -10.47 -6.94
C PRO A 977 13.29 -11.44 -8.06
N TYR A 978 13.47 -12.72 -7.72
CA TYR A 978 13.88 -13.80 -8.60
C TYR A 978 12.73 -14.73 -9.05
N ASP A 979 11.50 -14.53 -8.54
CA ASP A 979 10.30 -15.18 -9.08
C ASP A 979 9.83 -14.40 -10.31
N LYS A 980 10.69 -14.30 -11.33
CA LYS A 980 10.25 -13.92 -12.68
C LYS A 980 9.92 -15.21 -13.42
N GLU A 981 8.77 -15.19 -14.10
CA GLU A 981 8.01 -16.31 -14.67
C GLU A 981 8.80 -17.58 -15.01
N PRO A 982 8.22 -18.78 -14.77
CA PRO A 982 8.79 -19.99 -15.34
C PRO A 982 8.93 -19.78 -16.84
N VAL A 983 10.17 -19.83 -17.34
CA VAL A 983 10.44 -19.90 -18.77
C VAL A 983 9.81 -21.21 -19.24
N ARG A 984 8.59 -21.11 -19.77
CA ARG A 984 7.89 -22.22 -20.42
C ARG A 984 8.63 -22.63 -21.68
#